data_AF-A0A933IYH1-F1
#
_entry.id   AF-A0A933IYH1-F1
#
_cell.length_a   1.000
_cell.length_b   1.000
_cell.length_c   1.000
_cell.angle_alpha   90.00
_cell.angle_beta   90.00
_cell.angle_gamma   90.00
#
_symmetry.space_group_name_H-M   'P 1'
#
loop_
_entity.id
_entity.type
_entity.pdbx_description
1 polymer ?
#
loop_
_entity_poly.entity_id
_entity_poly.type
_entity_poly.pdbx_seq_one_letter_code
_entity_poly.pdbx_strand_id
1 'polypeptide(L)'
;MLPLVAAAIAVLVSAALPAERAQAKSDYLTAFIARYPNAKGSKLDNCNTCHVSGSTTLNPYGSAYKQSGHNFATIEGQDSDGDGVSNLTEINALTFPGDKNDKPAASTPTRTPIPPSPTATKPGASATATVIAPTATKIPPTATKPGASATATIVAPTATKIPPTATAAATTIAPTPGVETGSTTFNPVADAYVDSSNASRNYGTSAQIRVDSSPIVRSYLRFNVTGLTGAVTKATLRVYANGLLNSGITANRVANNSWGETAITYGNAPAVGSAIATSNAVSANAWVSIDVTSYVTGNGTFSFALTSTNANALSLASRESSNKPKLVIKTAIAATATATRVAPTATRTATAVAPTATPSGTGSHVGRFATYEGSKTCALCHAGKASEVHASAHYQWKGDTPDVPNLGVAGKLGSINDFCTYPDINWIGQLTNLDGALVDGGCAQCHVGLGDKPTAEATQAQLDNIDCLVCHSDSYKRKVASVNGKLQFVPAPEKMSVPLINAITDIKRPSKATCLACHANAGGGNNNKRGDLEQAHANPPSASFDVHMASTALGGAGLDCTDCHQTQNHRIAGRGSDLRETDLNVAVRCTNCHNVKPHGNNDLDKHTARVDCTVCHIPTYAKIRSTDMFRDFRAVEIDPVKRLYEPKMTRQSNVTPQYAFFNGTSYFAEFGKPVTKNAAGSVVLSSPLGKITDAGAKIFAFKKHQALQALDPVQQMLIPFKMGVLFQSGNVDQAIQQGAAAVGWTLSQGYQFIPTERYMGIFHGVAPKAEALTCNACHSGGTRLDFDGLGYAPNAQRAGKPLCASCHSDKSGEWSSSTLFTKVHAKHVTDKKINCSECHGFSKAQ
;
A
#
# COMPACT_ATOMS: atom_id res chain seq x y z
N MET A 1 12.15 41.96 75.82
CA MET A 1 12.27 40.52 76.07
C MET A 1 13.13 39.93 74.95
N LEU A 2 14.32 39.47 75.35
CA LEU A 2 15.48 38.93 74.60
C LEU A 2 15.26 37.44 74.17
N PRO A 3 16.17 36.73 73.42
CA PRO A 3 17.09 37.12 72.33
C PRO A 3 17.34 36.00 71.23
N LEU A 4 18.38 36.22 70.39
CA LEU A 4 19.22 35.27 69.60
C LEU A 4 18.71 34.84 68.21
N VAL A 5 19.30 35.25 67.06
CA VAL A 5 20.71 35.22 66.57
C VAL A 5 21.27 33.81 66.39
N ALA A 6 21.67 33.56 65.15
CA ALA A 6 22.25 32.36 64.57
C ALA A 6 23.61 31.95 65.17
N ALA A 7 23.88 30.64 65.21
CA ALA A 7 25.02 29.98 64.53
C ALA A 7 25.19 28.50 64.95
N ALA A 8 25.27 27.63 63.94
CA ALA A 8 26.02 26.36 63.80
C ALA A 8 26.03 25.28 64.92
N ILE A 9 25.69 24.03 64.55
CA ILE A 9 26.64 22.90 64.38
C ILE A 9 25.91 21.62 63.88
N ALA A 10 26.43 21.10 62.77
CA ALA A 10 26.49 19.73 62.23
C ALA A 10 25.36 18.70 62.49
N VAL A 11 24.70 18.28 61.40
CA VAL A 11 24.22 16.90 61.23
C VAL A 11 24.70 16.37 59.88
N LEU A 12 25.33 15.20 59.93
CA LEU A 12 25.90 14.44 58.81
C LEU A 12 24.88 14.25 57.67
N VAL A 13 25.22 14.77 56.49
CA VAL A 13 24.61 14.34 55.23
C VAL A 13 25.45 13.21 54.66
N SER A 14 25.01 11.98 54.91
CA SER A 14 25.44 10.80 54.16
C SER A 14 24.88 10.94 52.74
N ALA A 15 25.66 11.55 51.84
CA ALA A 15 25.38 11.52 50.42
C ALA A 15 25.54 10.08 49.91
N ALA A 16 24.44 9.33 49.90
CA ALA A 16 24.32 8.16 49.06
C ALA A 16 24.25 8.66 47.60
N LEU A 17 25.42 8.78 46.97
CA LEU A 17 25.54 8.91 45.53
C LEU A 17 24.72 7.76 44.90
N PRO A 18 23.74 8.04 44.02
CA PRO A 18 23.16 6.98 43.24
C PRO A 18 24.28 6.40 42.39
N ALA A 19 24.54 5.10 42.58
CA ALA A 19 25.44 4.34 41.72
C ALA A 19 25.09 4.64 40.26
N GLU A 20 26.07 5.14 39.51
CA GLU A 20 25.98 5.28 38.07
C GLU A 20 25.66 3.89 37.48
N ARG A 21 24.37 3.64 37.28
CA ARG A 21 23.95 2.58 36.36
C ARG A 21 24.39 3.07 35.00
N ALA A 22 25.45 2.48 34.46
CA ALA A 22 25.90 2.66 33.09
C ALA A 22 24.70 2.40 32.15
N GLN A 23 24.05 3.47 31.74
CA GLN A 23 22.98 3.48 30.76
C GLN A 23 23.62 3.50 29.38
N ALA A 24 23.26 2.55 28.52
CA ALA A 24 23.52 2.66 27.10
C ALA A 24 22.82 3.92 26.58
N LYS A 25 23.56 5.01 26.37
CA LYS A 25 23.01 6.23 25.77
C LYS A 25 22.84 6.02 24.27
N SER A 26 21.71 6.45 23.71
CA SER A 26 21.44 6.50 22.27
C SER A 26 22.58 7.20 21.50
N ASP A 27 23.31 8.12 22.14
CA ASP A 27 24.40 8.89 21.55
C ASP A 27 25.61 8.04 21.12
N TYR A 28 25.89 6.92 21.79
CA TYR A 28 27.00 6.04 21.39
C TYR A 28 26.66 5.23 20.13
N LEU A 29 25.40 4.81 19.98
CA LEU A 29 24.93 4.20 18.74
C LEU A 29 24.91 5.23 17.61
N THR A 30 24.47 6.46 17.89
CA THR A 30 24.56 7.58 16.94
C THR A 30 26.01 7.85 16.51
N ALA A 31 26.97 7.83 17.44
CA ALA A 31 28.39 8.00 17.14
C ALA A 31 28.98 6.81 16.36
N PHE A 32 28.54 5.58 16.67
CA PHE A 32 28.90 4.38 15.92
C PHE A 32 28.43 4.47 14.47
N ILE A 33 27.16 4.86 14.24
CA ILE A 33 26.59 5.04 12.90
C ILE A 33 27.24 6.22 12.15
N ALA A 34 27.62 7.28 12.85
CA ALA A 34 28.36 8.38 12.24
C ALA A 34 29.77 7.96 11.78
N ARG A 35 30.43 7.08 12.53
CA ARG A 35 31.77 6.55 12.21
C ARG A 35 31.75 5.48 11.12
N TYR A 36 30.70 4.65 11.09
CA TYR A 36 30.52 3.55 10.13
C TYR A 36 29.17 3.69 9.40
N PRO A 37 29.07 4.56 8.38
CA PRO A 37 27.80 4.85 7.72
C PRO A 37 27.14 3.65 7.04
N ASN A 38 27.91 2.64 6.65
CA ASN A 38 27.43 1.38 6.08
C ASN A 38 26.62 0.55 7.09
N ALA A 39 26.85 0.73 8.39
CA ALA A 39 26.09 0.07 9.44
C ALA A 39 24.66 0.61 9.57
N LYS A 40 24.35 1.82 9.05
CA LYS A 40 23.04 2.47 9.19
C LYS A 40 21.93 1.66 8.51
N GLY A 41 20.89 1.31 9.27
CA GLY A 41 19.80 0.46 8.81
C GLY A 41 20.17 -1.02 8.62
N SER A 42 21.37 -1.43 9.02
CA SER A 42 21.78 -2.83 9.07
C SER A 42 21.46 -3.46 10.43
N LYS A 43 21.79 -4.75 10.62
CA LYS A 43 21.70 -5.40 11.93
C LYS A 43 22.65 -4.82 12.98
N LEU A 44 23.62 -4.00 12.60
CA LEU A 44 24.52 -3.28 13.51
C LEU A 44 23.95 -1.93 13.99
N ASP A 45 22.84 -1.45 13.42
CA ASP A 45 22.15 -0.22 13.83
C ASP A 45 21.16 -0.46 14.97
N ASN A 46 21.63 -1.10 16.03
CA ASN A 46 20.89 -1.29 17.27
C ASN A 46 21.84 -1.55 18.45
N CYS A 47 21.27 -1.55 19.65
CA CYS A 47 22.03 -1.71 20.90
C CYS A 47 22.81 -3.03 21.00
N ASN A 48 22.46 -4.07 20.23
CA ASN A 48 23.13 -5.38 20.31
C ASN A 48 24.56 -5.33 19.74
N THR A 49 24.93 -4.27 19.03
CA THR A 49 26.32 -4.04 18.60
C THR A 49 27.25 -3.92 19.80
N CYS A 50 26.80 -3.31 20.90
CA CYS A 50 27.59 -3.16 22.14
C CYS A 50 27.09 -4.01 23.31
N HIS A 51 25.91 -4.63 23.20
CA HIS A 51 25.25 -5.36 24.27
C HIS A 51 24.83 -6.77 23.86
N VAL A 52 24.70 -7.66 24.83
CA VAL A 52 24.08 -8.97 24.61
C VAL A 52 22.59 -8.76 24.33
N SER A 53 22.04 -9.47 23.34
CA SER A 53 20.64 -9.31 22.91
C SER A 53 19.65 -9.44 24.07
N GLY A 54 18.76 -8.46 24.21
CA GLY A 54 17.76 -8.42 25.28
C GLY A 54 18.31 -8.09 26.67
N SER A 55 19.57 -7.68 26.79
CA SER A 55 20.25 -7.37 28.04
C SER A 55 20.97 -6.01 27.98
N THR A 56 21.18 -5.39 29.14
CA THR A 56 22.07 -4.22 29.29
C THR A 56 23.53 -4.62 29.52
N THR A 57 23.83 -5.91 29.62
CA THR A 57 25.20 -6.42 29.75
C THR A 57 25.99 -6.14 28.47
N LEU A 58 27.18 -5.56 28.59
CA LEU A 58 28.06 -5.33 27.45
C LEU A 58 28.54 -6.66 26.87
N ASN A 59 28.52 -6.76 25.54
CA ASN A 59 29.21 -7.85 24.83
C ASN A 59 30.74 -7.56 24.83
N PRO A 60 31.58 -8.48 24.33
CA PRO A 60 33.03 -8.26 24.27
C PRO A 60 33.44 -6.97 23.53
N TYR A 61 32.81 -6.64 22.40
CA TYR A 61 33.05 -5.38 21.67
C TYR A 61 32.68 -4.13 22.48
N GLY A 62 31.50 -4.10 23.09
CA GLY A 62 31.05 -3.01 23.95
C GLY A 62 31.93 -2.84 25.19
N SER A 63 32.50 -3.95 25.68
CA SER A 63 33.47 -3.95 26.79
C SER A 63 34.82 -3.36 26.35
N ALA A 64 35.31 -3.72 25.17
CA ALA A 64 36.52 -3.14 24.58
C ALA A 64 36.35 -1.64 24.31
N TYR A 65 35.20 -1.22 23.77
CA TYR A 65 34.86 0.18 23.55
C TYR A 65 34.82 0.99 24.85
N LYS A 66 34.26 0.42 25.93
CA LYS A 66 34.25 1.06 27.25
C LYS A 66 35.67 1.20 27.81
N GLN A 67 36.50 0.16 27.70
CA GLN A 67 37.88 0.16 28.19
C GLN A 67 38.79 1.11 27.41
N SER A 68 38.47 1.39 26.13
CA SER A 68 39.22 2.32 25.30
C SER A 68 38.90 3.80 25.56
N GLY A 69 38.07 4.10 26.57
CA GLY A 69 37.59 5.45 26.82
C GLY A 69 36.55 5.92 25.80
N HIS A 70 35.77 5.00 25.23
CA HIS A 70 34.74 5.27 24.22
C HIS A 70 35.28 5.78 22.88
N ASN A 71 36.45 5.27 22.46
CA ASN A 71 37.04 5.58 21.17
C ASN A 71 36.98 4.36 20.23
N PHE A 72 36.30 4.50 19.09
CA PHE A 72 36.15 3.41 18.12
C PHE A 72 37.47 3.11 17.37
N ALA A 73 38.25 4.13 17.03
CA ALA A 73 39.48 3.98 16.25
C ALA A 73 40.53 3.12 16.97
N THR A 74 40.56 3.15 18.30
CA THR A 74 41.53 2.39 19.11
C THR A 74 41.19 0.90 19.24
N ILE A 75 39.96 0.50 18.90
CA ILE A 75 39.51 -0.90 18.93
C ILE A 75 39.32 -1.49 17.54
N GLU A 76 39.37 -0.71 16.45
CA GLU A 76 39.15 -1.19 15.07
C GLU A 76 40.04 -2.39 14.67
N GLY A 77 41.29 -2.42 15.14
CA GLY A 77 42.24 -3.50 14.87
C GLY A 77 42.20 -4.66 15.86
N GLN A 78 41.36 -4.61 16.90
CA GLN A 78 41.21 -5.68 17.87
C GLN A 78 40.23 -6.75 17.35
N ASP A 79 40.40 -7.97 17.83
CA ASP A 79 39.43 -9.05 17.72
C ASP A 79 38.77 -9.18 19.11
N SER A 80 37.64 -8.48 19.30
CA SER A 80 37.07 -8.31 20.66
C SER A 80 36.45 -9.58 21.18
N ASP A 81 35.91 -10.41 20.29
CA ASP A 81 35.26 -11.64 20.67
C ASP A 81 36.17 -12.87 20.52
N GLY A 82 37.30 -12.78 19.83
CA GLY A 82 38.32 -13.82 19.75
C GLY A 82 38.01 -14.88 18.69
N ASP A 83 37.34 -14.51 17.60
CA ASP A 83 36.93 -15.42 16.53
C ASP A 83 37.90 -15.50 15.33
N GLY A 84 38.98 -14.71 15.39
CA GLY A 84 40.04 -14.60 14.39
C GLY A 84 39.86 -13.45 13.39
N VAL A 85 38.83 -12.62 13.51
CA VAL A 85 38.53 -11.49 12.61
C VAL A 85 38.57 -10.17 13.38
N SER A 86 39.07 -9.10 12.77
CA SER A 86 39.10 -7.79 13.44
C SER A 86 37.73 -7.10 13.42
N ASN A 87 37.44 -6.33 14.47
CA ASN A 87 36.22 -5.57 14.63
C ASN A 87 35.87 -4.75 13.37
N LEU A 88 36.84 -4.06 12.77
CA LEU A 88 36.60 -3.25 11.57
C LEU A 88 36.23 -4.11 10.35
N THR A 89 36.82 -5.29 10.22
CA THR A 89 36.51 -6.23 9.13
C THR A 89 35.07 -6.72 9.24
N GLU A 90 34.63 -7.04 10.46
CA GLU A 90 33.27 -7.46 10.75
C GLU A 90 32.26 -6.33 10.54
N ILE A 91 32.54 -5.13 11.04
CA ILE A 91 31.68 -3.95 10.85
C ILE A 91 31.52 -3.62 9.35
N ASN A 92 32.59 -3.73 8.56
CA ASN A 92 32.52 -3.52 7.12
C ASN A 92 31.72 -4.62 6.39
N ALA A 93 31.77 -5.85 6.90
CA ALA A 93 31.00 -6.99 6.42
C ALA A 93 29.57 -7.05 6.99
N LEU A 94 29.19 -6.07 7.84
CA LEU A 94 27.91 -6.00 8.55
C LEU A 94 27.66 -7.19 9.49
N THR A 95 28.70 -7.71 10.13
CA THR A 95 28.63 -8.77 11.15
C THR A 95 28.99 -8.21 12.54
N PHE A 96 28.48 -8.82 13.62
CA PHE A 96 28.59 -8.29 14.99
C PHE A 96 30.01 -8.50 15.57
N PRO A 97 30.80 -7.44 15.79
CA PRO A 97 32.18 -7.57 16.29
C PRO A 97 32.34 -8.04 17.74
N GLY A 98 31.22 -8.42 18.37
CA GLY A 98 31.13 -8.92 19.74
C GLY A 98 30.42 -10.27 19.83
N ASP A 99 30.20 -10.95 18.70
CA ASP A 99 29.60 -12.29 18.63
C ASP A 99 30.40 -13.22 17.70
N LYS A 100 31.16 -14.12 18.33
CA LYS A 100 32.03 -15.12 17.68
C LYS A 100 31.35 -15.99 16.61
N ASN A 101 30.01 -16.04 16.62
CA ASN A 101 29.20 -16.83 15.69
C ASN A 101 28.71 -16.03 14.48
N ASP A 102 28.84 -14.70 14.53
CA ASP A 102 28.45 -13.79 13.47
C ASP A 102 29.69 -13.16 12.84
N LYS A 103 30.34 -13.94 11.98
CA LYS A 103 31.60 -13.54 11.34
C LYS A 103 31.55 -13.61 9.83
N PRO A 104 32.36 -12.81 9.12
CA PRO A 104 32.43 -12.84 7.68
C PRO A 104 32.87 -14.24 7.20
N ALA A 105 32.30 -14.73 6.09
CA ALA A 105 32.72 -16.00 5.52
C ALA A 105 34.23 -15.97 5.22
N ALA A 106 34.98 -16.93 5.76
CA ALA A 106 36.42 -17.01 5.59
C ALA A 106 36.80 -16.91 4.10
N SER A 107 37.56 -15.88 3.74
CA SER A 107 38.27 -15.88 2.47
C SER A 107 39.30 -17.01 2.53
N THR A 108 39.13 -18.01 1.66
CA THR A 108 40.13 -19.05 1.43
C THR A 108 41.48 -18.37 1.22
N PRO A 109 42.56 -18.74 1.95
CA PRO A 109 43.85 -18.10 1.76
C PRO A 109 44.30 -18.33 0.33
N THR A 110 44.54 -17.25 -0.41
CA THR A 110 45.16 -17.29 -1.73
C THR A 110 46.50 -18.00 -1.60
N ARG A 111 46.54 -19.25 -2.04
CA ARG A 111 47.77 -20.02 -2.15
C ARG A 111 48.61 -19.37 -3.25
N THR A 112 49.68 -18.69 -2.84
CA THR A 112 50.78 -18.31 -3.71
C THR A 112 51.27 -19.56 -4.45
N PRO A 113 51.39 -19.56 -5.79
CA PRO A 113 51.99 -20.67 -6.49
C PRO A 113 53.48 -20.75 -6.13
N ILE A 114 53.87 -21.83 -5.44
CA ILE A 114 55.28 -22.23 -5.30
C ILE A 114 55.71 -22.88 -6.63
N PRO A 115 56.88 -22.51 -7.18
CA PRO A 115 57.31 -22.87 -8.53
C PRO A 115 57.90 -24.29 -8.61
N PRO A 116 57.92 -24.94 -9.78
CA PRO A 116 58.77 -26.09 -9.99
C PRO A 116 60.26 -25.66 -10.03
N SER A 117 61.10 -26.36 -9.25
CA SER A 117 62.56 -26.25 -9.24
C SER A 117 63.21 -26.90 -10.48
N PRO A 118 64.51 -26.67 -10.77
CA PRO A 118 65.00 -26.37 -12.10
C PRO A 118 65.67 -27.56 -12.79
N THR A 119 65.74 -27.51 -14.13
CA THR A 119 66.82 -28.14 -14.88
C THR A 119 67.27 -27.18 -15.99
N ALA A 120 68.59 -27.02 -16.10
CA ALA A 120 69.35 -26.11 -16.95
C ALA A 120 68.96 -26.20 -18.45
N THR A 121 69.15 -25.20 -19.35
CA THR A 121 70.36 -24.38 -19.57
C THR A 121 70.08 -23.19 -20.53
N LYS A 122 70.64 -22.01 -20.19
CA LYS A 122 71.08 -20.76 -20.90
C LYS A 122 71.13 -20.69 -22.48
N PRO A 123 71.41 -19.50 -23.11
CA PRO A 123 70.73 -18.17 -23.17
C PRO A 123 70.46 -17.63 -24.61
N GLY A 124 69.71 -16.52 -24.73
CA GLY A 124 69.92 -15.58 -25.84
C GLY A 124 68.95 -14.41 -26.00
N ALA A 125 69.41 -13.23 -25.59
CA ALA A 125 69.10 -11.88 -26.11
C ALA A 125 67.86 -11.09 -25.63
N SER A 126 68.12 -9.79 -25.52
CA SER A 126 67.50 -8.70 -24.77
C SER A 126 66.70 -7.78 -25.71
N ALA A 127 65.65 -7.11 -25.21
CA ALA A 127 65.61 -5.63 -25.12
C ALA A 127 64.18 -5.06 -24.95
N THR A 128 64.19 -3.98 -24.17
CA THR A 128 63.16 -3.13 -23.54
C THR A 128 62.38 -2.22 -24.51
N ALA A 129 61.15 -1.79 -24.14
CA ALA A 129 60.73 -0.37 -24.16
C ALA A 129 59.28 -0.14 -23.67
N THR A 130 59.07 1.04 -23.09
CA THR A 130 57.96 1.51 -22.24
C THR A 130 57.15 2.61 -22.94
N VAL A 131 55.81 2.54 -22.81
CA VAL A 131 54.73 3.56 -22.65
C VAL A 131 54.88 5.01 -23.23
N ILE A 132 53.81 5.52 -23.89
CA ILE A 132 52.98 6.74 -23.58
C ILE A 132 52.18 7.23 -24.82
N ALA A 133 50.99 7.77 -24.52
CA ALA A 133 49.80 8.16 -25.31
C ALA A 133 49.92 9.19 -26.47
N PRO A 134 48.84 9.44 -27.24
CA PRO A 134 48.71 10.64 -28.07
C PRO A 134 47.49 11.55 -27.75
N THR A 135 47.73 12.85 -27.93
CA THR A 135 46.78 13.98 -27.91
C THR A 135 46.54 14.50 -29.34
N ALA A 136 45.40 15.17 -29.55
CA ALA A 136 44.84 15.65 -30.81
C ALA A 136 45.59 16.81 -31.52
N THR A 137 45.31 17.01 -32.83
CA THR A 137 45.44 18.33 -33.50
C THR A 137 44.62 18.45 -34.80
N LYS A 138 44.09 19.66 -35.06
CA LYS A 138 43.32 20.17 -36.23
C LYS A 138 44.24 20.64 -37.39
N ILE A 139 43.72 20.69 -38.63
CA ILE A 139 44.20 21.56 -39.74
C ILE A 139 43.01 22.11 -40.57
N PRO A 140 43.01 23.40 -41.04
CA PRO A 140 41.97 24.03 -41.89
C PRO A 140 42.48 24.38 -43.35
N PRO A 141 41.93 25.34 -44.14
CA PRO A 141 41.10 25.10 -45.35
C PRO A 141 41.62 25.74 -46.67
N THR A 142 40.93 25.54 -47.81
CA THR A 142 40.99 26.46 -48.97
C THR A 142 39.80 26.28 -49.94
N ALA A 143 39.37 27.39 -50.55
CA ALA A 143 38.21 27.52 -51.44
C ALA A 143 38.61 28.09 -52.82
N THR A 144 37.84 27.80 -53.88
CA THR A 144 37.70 28.65 -55.10
C THR A 144 36.54 28.19 -56.02
N LYS A 145 35.86 29.15 -56.66
CA LYS A 145 34.82 29.12 -57.73
C LYS A 145 35.01 30.46 -58.56
N PRO A 146 34.36 30.81 -59.70
CA PRO A 146 33.40 30.12 -60.61
C PRO A 146 33.56 30.36 -62.15
N GLY A 147 32.75 29.65 -62.99
CA GLY A 147 32.39 30.14 -64.34
C GLY A 147 31.86 29.13 -65.41
N ALA A 148 30.54 29.18 -65.67
CA ALA A 148 29.76 29.03 -66.93
C ALA A 148 29.77 27.78 -67.88
N SER A 149 28.53 27.27 -68.08
CA SER A 149 27.78 26.94 -69.32
C SER A 149 28.22 25.85 -70.33
N ALA A 150 27.38 24.81 -70.49
CA ALA A 150 27.02 24.21 -71.78
C ALA A 150 25.68 23.46 -71.71
N THR A 151 24.86 23.65 -72.74
CA THR A 151 23.51 23.12 -72.99
C THR A 151 23.56 21.80 -73.78
N ALA A 152 22.63 20.86 -73.54
CA ALA A 152 22.22 19.86 -74.54
C ALA A 152 20.83 19.27 -74.23
N THR A 153 20.07 19.01 -75.30
CA THR A 153 18.62 18.76 -75.37
C THR A 153 18.27 17.27 -75.50
N ILE A 154 17.30 16.82 -74.70
CA ILE A 154 16.23 15.77 -74.83
C ILE A 154 16.42 14.58 -75.81
N VAL A 155 16.33 13.34 -75.31
CA VAL A 155 15.54 12.21 -75.87
C VAL A 155 15.11 11.24 -74.74
N ALA A 156 13.83 10.86 -74.69
CA ALA A 156 13.24 9.88 -73.76
C ALA A 156 13.38 8.43 -74.26
N PRO A 157 13.41 7.41 -73.37
CA PRO A 157 13.10 6.04 -73.76
C PRO A 157 11.84 5.48 -73.07
N THR A 158 10.89 5.15 -73.94
CA THR A 158 9.92 4.04 -73.98
C THR A 158 9.75 3.13 -72.77
N ALA A 159 8.50 2.96 -72.37
CA ALA A 159 8.03 1.99 -71.37
C ALA A 159 7.97 0.56 -71.92
N THR A 160 8.51 -0.39 -71.16
CA THR A 160 8.34 -1.84 -71.39
C THR A 160 7.45 -2.42 -70.28
N LYS A 161 6.33 -3.05 -70.67
CA LYS A 161 5.37 -3.73 -69.78
C LYS A 161 6.02 -4.94 -69.10
N ILE A 162 5.86 -5.05 -67.78
CA ILE A 162 6.10 -6.26 -66.98
C ILE A 162 4.73 -6.82 -66.56
N PRO A 163 4.50 -8.15 -66.55
CA PRO A 163 3.19 -8.77 -66.30
C PRO A 163 2.74 -8.61 -64.83
N PRO A 164 1.42 -8.68 -64.54
CA PRO A 164 0.91 -8.62 -63.18
C PRO A 164 1.28 -9.92 -62.43
N THR A 165 2.15 -9.81 -61.42
CA THR A 165 2.43 -10.88 -60.48
C THR A 165 1.17 -11.19 -59.66
N ALA A 166 0.90 -12.49 -59.53
CA ALA A 166 -0.32 -13.09 -58.98
C ALA A 166 -0.83 -12.45 -57.69
N THR A 167 -2.14 -12.20 -57.66
CA THR A 167 -2.93 -11.95 -56.46
C THR A 167 -2.72 -13.09 -55.46
N ALA A 168 -2.05 -12.81 -54.33
CA ALA A 168 -2.00 -13.75 -53.22
C ALA A 168 -3.42 -13.91 -52.66
N ALA A 169 -3.99 -15.11 -52.83
CA ALA A 169 -5.23 -15.49 -52.17
C ALA A 169 -5.05 -15.36 -50.65
N ALA A 170 -5.98 -14.68 -49.99
CA ALA A 170 -6.01 -14.56 -48.55
C ALA A 170 -6.32 -15.95 -47.94
N THR A 171 -5.32 -16.59 -47.37
CA THR A 171 -5.52 -17.79 -46.54
C THR A 171 -6.16 -17.35 -45.24
N THR A 172 -7.41 -17.74 -45.01
CA THR A 172 -8.07 -17.64 -43.71
C THR A 172 -7.37 -18.57 -42.72
N ILE A 173 -6.56 -18.01 -41.82
CA ILE A 173 -6.09 -18.72 -40.63
C ILE A 173 -7.17 -18.53 -39.56
N ALA A 174 -7.73 -19.64 -39.07
CA ALA A 174 -8.67 -19.61 -37.95
C ALA A 174 -8.00 -18.95 -36.72
N PRO A 175 -8.66 -18.03 -36.00
CA PRO A 175 -8.09 -17.42 -34.81
C PRO A 175 -7.81 -18.52 -33.76
N THR A 176 -6.60 -18.53 -33.22
CA THR A 176 -6.31 -19.29 -32.00
C THR A 176 -7.15 -18.70 -30.86
N PRO A 177 -8.00 -19.47 -30.17
CA PRO A 177 -8.81 -18.98 -29.06
C PRO A 177 -7.94 -18.29 -28.01
N GLY A 178 -8.34 -17.08 -27.59
CA GLY A 178 -7.79 -16.45 -26.41
C GLY A 178 -8.11 -17.30 -25.19
N VAL A 179 -7.13 -17.50 -24.32
CA VAL A 179 -7.29 -18.28 -23.09
C VAL A 179 -7.48 -17.30 -21.94
N GLU A 180 -8.69 -17.20 -21.41
CA GLU A 180 -8.96 -16.47 -20.16
C GLU A 180 -8.40 -17.28 -18.97
N THR A 181 -7.86 -16.62 -17.94
CA THR A 181 -7.36 -17.34 -16.75
C THR A 181 -8.19 -17.04 -15.50
N GLY A 182 -8.93 -18.03 -15.00
CA GLY A 182 -9.63 -17.99 -13.72
C GLY A 182 -8.73 -18.42 -12.55
N SER A 183 -9.06 -18.04 -11.31
CA SER A 183 -8.34 -18.48 -10.10
C SER A 183 -9.32 -18.92 -9.00
N THR A 184 -9.11 -20.11 -8.43
CA THR A 184 -9.96 -20.73 -7.42
C THR A 184 -9.12 -21.18 -6.23
N THR A 185 -9.63 -21.06 -5.00
CA THR A 185 -8.94 -21.48 -3.78
C THR A 185 -9.72 -22.58 -3.07
N PHE A 186 -9.03 -23.66 -2.69
CA PHE A 186 -9.58 -24.80 -1.97
C PHE A 186 -8.99 -24.89 -0.55
N ASN A 187 -9.84 -25.15 0.44
CA ASN A 187 -9.42 -25.48 1.81
C ASN A 187 -9.14 -26.98 1.92
N PRO A 188 -8.25 -27.42 2.83
CA PRO A 188 -8.01 -28.83 3.06
C PRO A 188 -9.27 -29.49 3.64
N VAL A 189 -9.59 -30.67 3.15
CA VAL A 189 -10.65 -31.53 3.70
C VAL A 189 -10.14 -32.44 4.81
N ALA A 190 -8.82 -32.61 4.92
CA ALA A 190 -8.16 -33.29 6.02
C ALA A 190 -6.70 -32.81 6.16
N ASP A 191 -6.20 -32.71 7.39
CA ASP A 191 -4.79 -32.58 7.72
C ASP A 191 -4.39 -33.26 9.04
N ALA A 192 -3.18 -33.81 9.08
CA ALA A 192 -2.64 -34.42 10.28
C ALA A 192 -1.12 -34.50 10.16
N TYR A 193 -0.40 -34.50 11.28
CA TYR A 193 0.99 -34.92 11.29
C TYR A 193 1.14 -36.30 11.93
N VAL A 194 2.20 -36.99 11.55
CA VAL A 194 2.61 -38.27 12.15
C VAL A 194 4.03 -38.14 12.65
N ASP A 195 4.31 -38.84 13.75
CA ASP A 195 5.55 -38.73 14.49
C ASP A 195 6.11 -40.15 14.72
N SER A 196 7.33 -40.40 14.22
CA SER A 196 7.98 -41.70 14.33
C SER A 196 8.28 -42.10 15.77
N SER A 197 8.44 -41.14 16.68
CA SER A 197 8.65 -41.40 18.10
C SER A 197 7.37 -41.83 18.82
N ASN A 198 6.21 -41.56 18.22
CA ASN A 198 4.88 -41.86 18.77
C ASN A 198 4.03 -42.62 17.74
N ALA A 199 4.49 -43.80 17.33
CA ALA A 199 4.06 -44.40 16.08
C ALA A 199 2.56 -44.78 15.99
N SER A 200 1.88 -44.98 17.12
CA SER A 200 0.46 -45.31 17.23
C SER A 200 -0.45 -44.11 17.52
N ARG A 201 0.10 -42.91 17.74
CA ARG A 201 -0.68 -41.73 18.12
C ARG A 201 -1.21 -41.00 16.88
N ASN A 202 -2.48 -40.60 16.96
CA ASN A 202 -3.11 -39.72 15.98
C ASN A 202 -3.04 -38.25 16.44
N TYR A 203 -2.84 -37.34 15.49
CA TYR A 203 -2.79 -35.89 15.73
C TYR A 203 -3.73 -35.08 14.81
N GLY A 204 -4.74 -35.71 14.21
CA GLY A 204 -5.62 -35.09 13.22
C GLY A 204 -6.60 -34.06 13.77
N THR A 205 -6.59 -33.78 15.07
CA THR A 205 -7.37 -32.69 15.70
C THR A 205 -6.47 -31.60 16.26
N SER A 206 -5.16 -31.65 15.97
CA SER A 206 -4.21 -30.68 16.50
C SER A 206 -4.33 -29.36 15.76
N ALA A 207 -4.33 -28.24 16.50
CA ALA A 207 -4.30 -26.90 15.89
C ALA A 207 -3.00 -26.60 15.12
N GLN A 208 -2.01 -27.50 15.12
CA GLN A 208 -0.76 -27.37 14.40
C GLN A 208 -0.38 -28.68 13.69
N ILE A 209 0.25 -28.54 12.53
CA ILE A 209 0.93 -29.63 11.82
C ILE A 209 2.44 -29.37 11.85
N ARG A 210 3.26 -30.42 11.69
CA ARG A 210 4.71 -30.33 11.94
C ARG A 210 5.54 -31.05 10.89
N VAL A 211 6.78 -30.58 10.69
CA VAL A 211 7.80 -31.28 9.91
C VAL A 211 9.13 -31.31 10.65
N ASP A 212 9.82 -32.44 10.61
CA ASP A 212 11.12 -32.70 11.27
C ASP A 212 11.78 -33.92 10.61
N SER A 213 13.12 -33.95 10.53
CA SER A 213 13.87 -35.10 10.05
C SER A 213 14.34 -36.06 11.16
N SER A 214 14.39 -35.64 12.43
CA SER A 214 14.81 -36.49 13.55
C SER A 214 14.24 -36.04 14.91
N PRO A 215 13.21 -36.72 15.46
CA PRO A 215 12.50 -37.87 14.90
C PRO A 215 11.78 -37.49 13.60
N ILE A 216 11.45 -38.47 12.77
CA ILE A 216 10.74 -38.21 11.51
C ILE A 216 9.33 -37.74 11.84
N VAL A 217 9.08 -36.45 11.60
CA VAL A 217 7.75 -35.85 11.68
C VAL A 217 7.38 -35.33 10.30
N ARG A 218 6.20 -35.73 9.81
CA ARG A 218 5.71 -35.32 8.49
C ARG A 218 4.23 -35.04 8.56
N SER A 219 3.79 -34.04 7.80
CA SER A 219 2.39 -33.62 7.75
C SER A 219 1.72 -34.10 6.47
N TYR A 220 0.46 -34.50 6.55
CA TYR A 220 -0.39 -34.88 5.43
C TYR A 220 -1.50 -33.86 5.26
N LEU A 221 -1.77 -33.49 4.01
CA LEU A 221 -2.82 -32.55 3.63
C LEU A 221 -3.63 -33.15 2.49
N ARG A 222 -4.95 -33.13 2.54
CA ARG A 222 -5.82 -33.57 1.44
C ARG A 222 -6.78 -32.48 1.03
N PHE A 223 -6.94 -32.28 -0.28
CA PHE A 223 -7.84 -31.31 -0.89
C PHE A 223 -8.79 -32.01 -1.86
N ASN A 224 -10.05 -31.57 -1.90
CA ASN A 224 -11.00 -31.94 -2.94
C ASN A 224 -11.15 -30.77 -3.91
N VAL A 225 -10.57 -30.92 -5.10
CA VAL A 225 -10.64 -29.93 -6.18
C VAL A 225 -11.83 -30.28 -7.07
N THR A 226 -12.84 -29.42 -7.08
CA THR A 226 -14.05 -29.60 -7.88
C THR A 226 -14.45 -28.25 -8.49
N GLY A 227 -15.23 -28.26 -9.58
CA GLY A 227 -15.76 -27.04 -10.20
C GLY A 227 -14.80 -26.26 -11.09
N LEU A 228 -13.61 -26.80 -11.42
CA LEU A 228 -12.73 -26.19 -12.41
C LEU A 228 -13.30 -26.35 -13.83
N THR A 229 -13.43 -25.24 -14.56
CA THR A 229 -14.01 -25.16 -15.91
C THR A 229 -12.97 -24.89 -17.02
N GLY A 230 -11.69 -25.12 -16.73
CA GLY A 230 -10.58 -24.90 -17.65
C GLY A 230 -9.34 -25.71 -17.28
N ALA A 231 -8.35 -25.77 -18.19
CA ALA A 231 -7.11 -26.51 -17.96
C ALA A 231 -6.26 -25.84 -16.87
N VAL A 232 -5.76 -26.59 -15.88
CA VAL A 232 -4.94 -25.99 -14.82
C VAL A 232 -3.63 -25.46 -15.40
N THR A 233 -3.39 -24.16 -15.25
CA THR A 233 -2.16 -23.49 -15.67
C THR A 233 -1.19 -23.26 -14.51
N LYS A 234 -1.69 -23.21 -13.27
CA LYS A 234 -0.88 -23.14 -12.06
C LYS A 234 -1.61 -23.70 -10.86
N ALA A 235 -0.94 -24.45 -10.00
CA ALA A 235 -1.42 -24.82 -8.69
C ALA A 235 -0.37 -24.49 -7.63
N THR A 236 -0.77 -23.84 -6.54
CA THR A 236 0.14 -23.41 -5.46
C THR A 236 -0.41 -23.86 -4.12
N LEU A 237 0.35 -24.70 -3.42
CA LEU A 237 0.08 -25.08 -2.04
C LEU A 237 0.64 -23.99 -1.12
N ARG A 238 -0.22 -23.40 -0.29
CA ARG A 238 0.14 -22.39 0.70
C ARG A 238 -0.05 -22.95 2.10
N VAL A 239 0.99 -22.89 2.92
CA VAL A 239 0.97 -23.28 4.33
C VAL A 239 1.55 -22.15 5.18
N TYR A 240 1.01 -21.94 6.38
CA TYR A 240 1.47 -20.87 7.24
C TYR A 240 2.45 -21.41 8.28
N ALA A 241 3.62 -20.78 8.40
CA ALA A 241 4.65 -21.18 9.32
C ALA A 241 4.55 -20.40 10.64
N ASN A 242 4.39 -21.11 11.75
CA ASN A 242 4.37 -20.52 13.09
C ASN A 242 5.80 -20.30 13.63
N GLY A 243 6.80 -20.90 12.99
CA GLY A 243 8.21 -20.81 13.37
C GLY A 243 9.13 -20.59 12.17
N LEU A 244 10.40 -20.35 12.46
CA LEU A 244 11.48 -20.19 11.49
C LEU A 244 12.04 -21.57 11.13
N LEU A 245 12.37 -21.77 9.85
CA LEU A 245 13.25 -22.86 9.41
C LEU A 245 14.23 -22.32 8.37
N ASN A 246 15.52 -22.40 8.65
CA ASN A 246 16.57 -21.88 7.75
C ASN A 246 16.73 -22.72 6.47
N SER A 247 16.04 -23.85 6.39
CA SER A 247 15.86 -24.68 5.20
C SER A 247 14.42 -24.63 4.73
N GLY A 248 14.19 -25.00 3.47
CA GLY A 248 12.83 -25.16 2.94
C GLY A 248 12.12 -26.41 3.44
N ILE A 249 10.82 -26.46 3.18
CA ILE A 249 9.97 -27.64 3.31
C ILE A 249 9.64 -28.19 1.93
N THR A 250 9.51 -29.52 1.81
CA THR A 250 9.22 -30.18 0.54
C THR A 250 7.79 -30.69 0.54
N ALA A 251 7.03 -30.37 -0.52
CA ALA A 251 5.75 -31.00 -0.79
C ALA A 251 5.96 -32.23 -1.67
N ASN A 252 5.48 -33.38 -1.22
CA ASN A 252 5.63 -34.67 -1.90
C ASN A 252 4.26 -35.23 -2.28
N ARG A 253 4.22 -36.05 -3.32
CA ARG A 253 2.98 -36.74 -3.75
C ARG A 253 2.59 -37.80 -2.74
N VAL A 254 1.29 -37.96 -2.51
CA VAL A 254 0.73 -39.09 -1.74
C VAL A 254 -0.37 -39.73 -2.59
N ALA A 255 -0.12 -40.96 -3.05
CA ALA A 255 -1.02 -41.67 -3.96
C ALA A 255 -2.31 -42.14 -3.26
N ASN A 256 -2.24 -42.49 -1.98
CA ASN A 256 -3.42 -42.90 -1.23
C ASN A 256 -4.22 -41.67 -0.80
N ASN A 257 -5.42 -41.51 -1.38
CA ASN A 257 -6.36 -40.44 -1.06
C ASN A 257 -7.42 -40.83 -0.02
N SER A 258 -7.36 -42.04 0.54
CA SER A 258 -8.39 -42.62 1.41
C SER A 258 -8.01 -42.62 2.90
N TRP A 259 -6.87 -42.04 3.28
CA TRP A 259 -6.48 -41.95 4.69
C TRP A 259 -7.50 -41.13 5.50
N GLY A 260 -7.78 -41.56 6.72
CA GLY A 260 -8.66 -40.86 7.65
C GLY A 260 -7.87 -39.91 8.54
N GLU A 261 -8.31 -38.66 8.63
CA GLU A 261 -7.66 -37.63 9.47
C GLU A 261 -7.53 -38.05 10.93
N THR A 262 -8.58 -38.61 11.50
CA THR A 262 -8.62 -39.12 12.89
C THR A 262 -8.13 -40.55 13.04
N ALA A 263 -7.73 -41.21 11.94
CA ALA A 263 -7.27 -42.59 11.93
C ALA A 263 -5.78 -42.73 11.57
N ILE A 264 -5.18 -41.69 10.97
CA ILE A 264 -3.78 -41.72 10.54
C ILE A 264 -2.83 -41.69 11.74
N THR A 265 -1.85 -42.58 11.74
CA THR A 265 -0.76 -42.71 12.70
C THR A 265 0.53 -42.90 11.90
N TYR A 266 1.70 -42.84 12.52
CA TYR A 266 2.93 -43.10 11.78
C TYR A 266 2.95 -44.52 11.18
N GLY A 267 2.42 -45.52 11.92
CA GLY A 267 2.40 -46.91 11.51
C GLY A 267 1.49 -47.22 10.30
N ASN A 268 0.47 -46.40 10.06
CA ASN A 268 -0.45 -46.57 8.92
C ASN A 268 -0.44 -45.39 7.92
N ALA A 269 0.47 -44.42 8.10
CA ALA A 269 0.58 -43.25 7.24
C ALA A 269 0.83 -43.68 5.78
N PRO A 270 0.16 -43.06 4.80
CA PRO A 270 0.46 -43.28 3.40
C PRO A 270 1.95 -43.14 3.08
N ALA A 271 2.44 -43.90 2.11
CA ALA A 271 3.81 -43.74 1.63
C ALA A 271 4.01 -42.33 1.04
N VAL A 272 5.13 -41.68 1.40
CA VAL A 272 5.57 -40.42 0.81
C VAL A 272 6.18 -40.74 -0.55
N GLY A 273 5.56 -40.24 -1.61
CA GLY A 273 6.02 -40.39 -2.99
C GLY A 273 7.06 -39.35 -3.38
N SER A 274 7.25 -39.18 -4.69
CA SER A 274 8.21 -38.23 -5.26
C SER A 274 7.97 -36.79 -4.80
N ALA A 275 9.06 -36.04 -4.60
CA ALA A 275 9.02 -34.60 -4.38
C ALA A 275 8.37 -33.88 -5.58
N ILE A 276 7.53 -32.90 -5.29
CA ILE A 276 6.87 -32.03 -6.28
C ILE A 276 7.68 -30.75 -6.42
N ALA A 277 7.91 -30.07 -5.29
CA ALA A 277 8.74 -28.87 -5.17
C ALA A 277 9.14 -28.64 -3.71
N THR A 278 10.22 -27.88 -3.52
CA THR A 278 10.75 -27.49 -2.22
C THR A 278 10.69 -25.96 -2.10
N SER A 279 10.31 -25.46 -0.93
CA SER A 279 10.29 -24.02 -0.66
C SER A 279 11.71 -23.46 -0.46
N ASN A 280 11.85 -22.14 -0.47
CA ASN A 280 13.01 -21.48 0.12
C ASN A 280 12.97 -21.59 1.65
N ALA A 281 13.99 -21.03 2.33
CA ALA A 281 13.99 -20.85 3.78
C ALA A 281 12.67 -20.23 4.27
N VAL A 282 12.16 -20.74 5.38
CA VAL A 282 10.86 -20.40 5.94
C VAL A 282 11.05 -19.37 7.06
N SER A 283 10.46 -18.19 6.90
CA SER A 283 10.38 -17.20 7.97
C SER A 283 9.26 -17.53 8.96
N ALA A 284 9.46 -17.17 10.23
CA ALA A 284 8.41 -17.28 11.23
C ALA A 284 7.23 -16.35 10.91
N ASN A 285 6.01 -16.80 11.22
CA ASN A 285 4.75 -16.08 11.03
C ASN A 285 4.47 -15.66 9.58
N ALA A 286 4.90 -16.48 8.62
CA ALA A 286 4.79 -16.19 7.19
C ALA A 286 4.12 -17.33 6.40
N TRP A 287 3.53 -16.98 5.25
CA TRP A 287 3.04 -17.96 4.29
C TRP A 287 4.19 -18.52 3.46
N VAL A 288 4.32 -19.84 3.47
CA VAL A 288 5.16 -20.60 2.55
C VAL A 288 4.31 -20.99 1.34
N SER A 289 4.78 -20.69 0.13
CA SER A 289 4.10 -21.02 -1.11
C SER A 289 4.95 -21.99 -1.93
N ILE A 290 4.38 -23.14 -2.28
CA ILE A 290 5.04 -24.23 -3.00
C ILE A 290 4.29 -24.45 -4.31
N ASP A 291 5.00 -24.42 -5.44
CA ASP A 291 4.41 -24.69 -6.75
C ASP A 291 4.16 -26.19 -6.89
N VAL A 292 2.89 -26.58 -6.96
CA VAL A 292 2.44 -27.97 -7.10
C VAL A 292 1.73 -28.23 -8.42
N THR A 293 1.92 -27.35 -9.40
CA THR A 293 1.28 -27.41 -10.73
C THR A 293 1.52 -28.74 -11.42
N SER A 294 2.69 -29.35 -11.25
CA SER A 294 3.01 -30.65 -11.86
C SER A 294 2.18 -31.81 -11.30
N TYR A 295 1.53 -31.65 -10.14
CA TYR A 295 0.71 -32.68 -9.50
C TYR A 295 -0.79 -32.40 -9.60
N VAL A 296 -1.21 -31.15 -9.47
CA VAL A 296 -2.62 -30.76 -9.52
C VAL A 296 -2.94 -30.23 -10.91
N THR A 297 -3.47 -31.09 -11.77
CA THR A 297 -3.70 -30.80 -13.19
C THR A 297 -5.17 -30.62 -13.57
N GLY A 298 -6.10 -30.80 -12.62
CA GLY A 298 -7.54 -30.71 -12.86
C GLY A 298 -8.38 -30.97 -11.60
N ASN A 299 -9.67 -31.25 -11.80
CA ASN A 299 -10.56 -31.69 -10.72
C ASN A 299 -10.14 -33.08 -10.21
N GLY A 300 -10.22 -33.29 -8.89
CA GLY A 300 -9.84 -34.53 -8.24
C GLY A 300 -9.52 -34.35 -6.75
N THR A 301 -9.27 -35.46 -6.06
CA THR A 301 -8.75 -35.45 -4.70
C THR A 301 -7.22 -35.56 -4.74
N PHE A 302 -6.53 -34.65 -4.06
CA PHE A 302 -5.08 -34.59 -4.02
C PHE A 302 -4.57 -34.62 -2.58
N SER A 303 -3.73 -35.60 -2.27
CA SER A 303 -3.02 -35.70 -0.98
C SER A 303 -1.55 -35.34 -1.14
N PHE A 304 -1.04 -34.56 -0.19
CA PHE A 304 0.36 -34.12 -0.10
C PHE A 304 0.97 -34.59 1.21
N ALA A 305 2.27 -34.86 1.19
CA ALA A 305 3.08 -35.00 2.40
C ALA A 305 4.13 -33.89 2.45
N LEU A 306 4.14 -33.14 3.55
CA LEU A 306 5.17 -32.15 3.85
C LEU A 306 6.29 -32.82 4.65
N THR A 307 7.52 -32.65 4.17
CA THR A 307 8.73 -33.16 4.81
C THR A 307 9.77 -32.06 4.95
N SER A 308 10.72 -32.28 5.87
CA SER A 308 11.90 -31.45 6.07
C SER A 308 13.13 -32.37 6.10
N THR A 309 14.28 -31.87 5.65
CA THR A 309 15.58 -32.52 5.85
C THR A 309 16.27 -32.05 7.13
N ASN A 310 15.72 -31.04 7.79
CA ASN A 310 16.26 -30.40 8.98
C ASN A 310 15.69 -31.03 10.27
N ALA A 311 16.58 -31.27 11.23
CA ALA A 311 16.25 -31.87 12.53
C ALA A 311 15.62 -30.85 13.51
N ASN A 312 15.51 -29.58 13.11
CA ASN A 312 14.72 -28.60 13.84
C ASN A 312 13.26 -28.69 13.39
N ALA A 313 12.39 -29.14 14.30
CA ALA A 313 10.96 -29.18 14.06
C ALA A 313 10.40 -27.80 13.67
N LEU A 314 9.71 -27.72 12.54
CA LEU A 314 8.92 -26.56 12.17
C LEU A 314 7.45 -26.81 12.49
N SER A 315 6.85 -25.88 13.24
CA SER A 315 5.40 -25.81 13.45
C SER A 315 4.74 -25.01 12.32
N LEU A 316 3.70 -25.60 11.73
CA LEU A 316 2.85 -25.03 10.70
C LEU A 316 1.41 -24.99 11.20
N ALA A 317 0.62 -24.07 10.64
CA ALA A 317 -0.79 -23.94 10.94
C ALA A 317 -1.59 -25.10 10.32
N SER A 318 -2.45 -25.73 11.14
CA SER A 318 -3.40 -26.76 10.70
C SER A 318 -4.68 -26.16 10.11
N ARG A 319 -5.60 -26.99 9.62
CA ARG A 319 -6.92 -26.55 9.17
C ARG A 319 -7.82 -26.04 10.31
N GLU A 320 -7.56 -26.43 11.55
CA GLU A 320 -8.26 -25.96 12.76
C GLU A 320 -7.85 -24.53 13.14
N SER A 321 -6.78 -24.01 12.54
CA SER A 321 -6.31 -22.64 12.78
C SER A 321 -6.99 -21.59 11.88
N SER A 322 -6.88 -20.32 12.27
CA SER A 322 -7.27 -19.17 11.44
C SER A 322 -6.43 -19.03 10.17
N ASN A 323 -5.20 -19.55 10.17
CA ASN A 323 -4.26 -19.53 9.05
C ASN A 323 -4.17 -20.90 8.34
N LYS A 324 -5.31 -21.56 8.15
CA LYS A 324 -5.37 -22.90 7.53
C LYS A 324 -4.68 -23.00 6.17
N PRO A 325 -4.06 -24.14 5.83
CA PRO A 325 -3.49 -24.39 4.51
C PRO A 325 -4.48 -24.12 3.37
N LYS A 326 -3.97 -23.77 2.19
CA LYS A 326 -4.79 -23.47 1.00
C LYS A 326 -4.16 -24.02 -0.26
N LEU A 327 -4.97 -24.55 -1.17
CA LEU A 327 -4.55 -24.90 -2.52
C LEU A 327 -5.17 -23.91 -3.51
N VAL A 328 -4.33 -23.09 -4.14
CA VAL A 328 -4.76 -22.05 -5.10
C VAL A 328 -4.50 -22.54 -6.52
N ILE A 329 -5.52 -22.62 -7.35
CA ILE A 329 -5.45 -23.14 -8.72
C ILE A 329 -5.86 -22.07 -9.71
N LYS A 330 -5.10 -21.92 -10.78
CA LYS A 330 -5.43 -21.09 -11.94
C LYS A 330 -5.79 -21.98 -13.12
N THR A 331 -6.84 -21.63 -13.87
CA THR A 331 -7.31 -22.40 -15.04
C THR A 331 -7.45 -21.54 -16.28
N ALA A 332 -7.04 -22.08 -17.41
CA ALA A 332 -7.24 -21.60 -18.76
C ALA A 332 -8.63 -21.96 -19.29
N ILE A 333 -9.48 -20.98 -19.60
CA ILE A 333 -10.80 -21.16 -20.22
C ILE A 333 -10.72 -20.66 -21.67
N ALA A 334 -11.17 -21.46 -22.64
CA ALA A 334 -11.16 -21.08 -24.03
C ALA A 334 -12.26 -20.03 -24.30
N ALA A 335 -11.88 -18.85 -24.81
CA ALA A 335 -12.81 -17.81 -25.22
C ALA A 335 -13.36 -18.06 -26.63
N THR A 336 -14.65 -17.80 -26.83
CA THR A 336 -15.32 -17.84 -28.13
C THR A 336 -14.91 -16.63 -28.98
N ALA A 337 -14.23 -16.87 -30.10
CA ALA A 337 -13.63 -15.80 -30.91
C ALA A 337 -14.66 -15.00 -31.73
N THR A 338 -14.59 -13.67 -31.69
CA THR A 338 -15.21 -12.76 -32.68
C THR A 338 -14.09 -12.06 -33.45
N ALA A 339 -14.09 -12.19 -34.78
CA ALA A 339 -12.98 -11.78 -35.63
C ALA A 339 -12.92 -10.25 -35.87
N THR A 340 -11.75 -9.64 -35.74
CA THR A 340 -11.45 -8.29 -36.26
C THR A 340 -10.08 -8.30 -36.96
N ARG A 341 -9.99 -7.63 -38.12
CA ARG A 341 -8.86 -7.66 -39.07
C ARG A 341 -7.77 -6.65 -38.70
N VAL A 342 -6.50 -7.07 -38.67
CA VAL A 342 -5.31 -6.19 -38.46
C VAL A 342 -4.22 -6.49 -39.51
N ALA A 343 -3.51 -5.44 -39.95
CA ALA A 343 -2.47 -5.44 -40.98
C ALA A 343 -1.07 -5.87 -40.45
N PRO A 344 -0.15 -6.37 -41.31
CA PRO A 344 1.07 -7.04 -40.88
C PRO A 344 2.20 -6.04 -40.50
N THR A 345 2.92 -6.32 -39.41
CA THR A 345 4.18 -5.64 -39.06
C THR A 345 5.31 -6.66 -39.00
N ALA A 346 6.46 -6.30 -39.55
CA ALA A 346 7.64 -7.15 -39.75
C ALA A 346 8.29 -7.62 -38.44
N THR A 347 8.67 -8.90 -38.41
CA THR A 347 9.43 -9.54 -37.34
C THR A 347 10.93 -9.27 -37.50
N ARG A 348 11.60 -8.74 -36.47
CA ARG A 348 13.05 -8.88 -36.30
C ARG A 348 13.33 -9.75 -35.08
N THR A 349 14.18 -10.74 -35.29
CA THR A 349 14.72 -11.66 -34.29
C THR A 349 15.59 -10.90 -33.28
N ALA A 350 15.27 -10.99 -31.99
CA ALA A 350 16.09 -10.44 -30.91
C ALA A 350 16.94 -11.54 -30.27
N THR A 351 18.25 -11.38 -30.34
CA THR A 351 19.24 -12.20 -29.64
C THR A 351 19.26 -11.81 -28.15
N ALA A 352 19.14 -12.79 -27.26
CA ALA A 352 19.23 -12.57 -25.81
C ALA A 352 20.64 -12.12 -25.40
N VAL A 353 20.72 -10.99 -24.69
CA VAL A 353 21.95 -10.53 -24.01
C VAL A 353 21.76 -10.77 -22.51
N ALA A 354 22.78 -11.37 -21.88
CA ALA A 354 22.84 -11.68 -20.46
C ALA A 354 22.75 -10.40 -19.58
N PRO A 355 22.20 -10.48 -18.35
CA PRO A 355 22.03 -9.32 -17.50
C PRO A 355 23.37 -8.84 -16.93
N THR A 356 23.78 -7.64 -17.33
CA THR A 356 24.89 -6.92 -16.71
C THR A 356 24.46 -6.42 -15.32
N ALA A 357 25.33 -6.59 -14.32
CA ALA A 357 25.12 -6.15 -12.95
C ALA A 357 24.67 -4.67 -12.88
N THR A 358 23.62 -4.41 -12.11
CA THR A 358 23.09 -3.07 -11.85
C THR A 358 24.05 -2.28 -10.94
N PRO A 359 24.54 -1.09 -11.34
CA PRO A 359 25.30 -0.25 -10.44
C PRO A 359 24.37 0.31 -9.35
N SER A 360 24.63 -0.09 -8.10
CA SER A 360 24.07 0.57 -6.93
C SER A 360 24.74 1.93 -6.79
N GLY A 361 24.03 3.00 -7.14
CA GLY A 361 24.53 4.36 -7.00
C GLY A 361 23.42 5.31 -6.59
N THR A 362 23.42 5.71 -5.32
CA THR A 362 22.72 6.92 -4.87
C THR A 362 23.31 8.13 -5.59
N GLY A 363 22.51 8.81 -6.40
CA GLY A 363 22.93 9.98 -7.18
C GLY A 363 21.94 10.33 -8.31
N SER A 364 22.12 11.51 -8.89
CA SER A 364 21.34 12.00 -10.04
C SER A 364 21.38 11.02 -11.21
N HIS A 365 20.29 10.96 -11.99
CA HIS A 365 20.24 10.18 -13.23
C HIS A 365 20.81 10.94 -14.44
N VAL A 366 21.41 12.11 -14.24
CA VAL A 366 22.12 12.87 -15.30
C VAL A 366 23.15 11.97 -15.96
N GLY A 367 23.12 11.92 -17.30
CA GLY A 367 24.04 11.13 -18.11
C GLY A 367 23.78 9.62 -18.12
N ARG A 368 22.75 9.11 -17.42
CA ARG A 368 22.44 7.67 -17.38
C ARG A 368 21.58 7.18 -18.55
N PHE A 369 20.99 8.09 -19.32
CA PHE A 369 20.26 7.78 -20.55
C PHE A 369 20.37 8.95 -21.54
N ALA A 370 20.41 8.64 -22.83
CA ALA A 370 20.49 9.64 -23.89
C ALA A 370 19.11 10.24 -24.22
N THR A 371 18.06 9.42 -24.14
CA THR A 371 16.67 9.78 -24.44
C THR A 371 15.73 9.32 -23.32
N TYR A 372 14.66 10.08 -23.11
CA TYR A 372 13.60 9.73 -22.17
C TYR A 372 12.34 9.33 -22.94
N GLU A 373 11.93 8.07 -22.75
CA GLU A 373 10.81 7.42 -23.44
C GLU A 373 9.78 6.92 -22.41
N GLY A 374 9.55 7.70 -21.35
CA GLY A 374 8.67 7.30 -20.26
C GLY A 374 9.29 6.19 -19.40
N SER A 375 8.46 5.27 -18.89
CA SER A 375 8.93 4.16 -18.05
C SER A 375 9.85 3.18 -18.79
N LYS A 376 9.86 3.13 -20.12
CA LYS A 376 10.82 2.32 -20.89
C LYS A 376 12.26 2.62 -20.50
N THR A 377 12.60 3.90 -20.35
CA THR A 377 13.92 4.34 -19.91
C THR A 377 14.23 3.82 -18.49
N CYS A 378 13.24 3.83 -17.60
CA CYS A 378 13.40 3.37 -16.22
C CYS A 378 13.50 1.84 -16.13
N ALA A 379 12.72 1.12 -16.94
CA ALA A 379 12.57 -0.32 -16.90
C ALA A 379 13.86 -1.06 -17.27
N LEU A 380 14.78 -0.42 -18.02
CA LEU A 380 16.12 -0.95 -18.31
C LEU A 380 16.89 -1.36 -17.04
N CYS A 381 16.69 -0.64 -15.93
CA CYS A 381 17.30 -0.94 -14.64
C CYS A 381 16.28 -1.31 -13.55
N HIS A 382 15.00 -0.92 -13.72
CA HIS A 382 13.96 -1.01 -12.70
C HIS A 382 12.71 -1.80 -13.15
N ALA A 383 12.85 -2.79 -14.04
CA ALA A 383 11.74 -3.63 -14.51
C ALA A 383 10.94 -4.28 -13.35
N GLY A 384 11.60 -4.70 -12.28
CA GLY A 384 10.93 -5.22 -11.07
C GLY A 384 10.05 -4.17 -10.41
N LYS A 385 10.47 -2.91 -10.38
CA LYS A 385 9.69 -1.80 -9.80
C LYS A 385 8.48 -1.44 -10.66
N ALA A 386 8.61 -1.49 -11.98
CA ALA A 386 7.47 -1.36 -12.88
C ALA A 386 6.42 -2.45 -12.61
N SER A 387 6.86 -3.70 -12.38
CA SER A 387 5.96 -4.81 -12.02
C SER A 387 5.28 -4.62 -10.67
N GLU A 388 6.01 -4.11 -9.67
CA GLU A 388 5.46 -3.73 -8.36
C GLU A 388 4.37 -2.64 -8.48
N VAL A 389 4.65 -1.56 -9.23
CA VAL A 389 3.69 -0.47 -9.46
C VAL A 389 2.46 -0.98 -10.20
N HIS A 390 2.63 -1.79 -11.24
CA HIS A 390 1.52 -2.39 -11.98
C HIS A 390 0.58 -3.18 -11.07
N ALA A 391 1.12 -3.88 -10.07
CA ALA A 391 0.34 -4.68 -9.13
C ALA A 391 -0.33 -3.86 -8.01
N SER A 392 -0.04 -2.56 -7.91
CA SER A 392 -0.62 -1.68 -6.89
C SER A 392 -2.02 -1.18 -7.25
N ALA A 393 -2.80 -0.80 -6.24
CA ALA A 393 -4.06 -0.10 -6.44
C ALA A 393 -3.87 1.27 -7.13
N HIS A 394 -2.72 1.91 -6.99
CA HIS A 394 -2.44 3.20 -7.64
C HIS A 394 -2.44 3.09 -9.16
N TYR A 395 -1.95 1.97 -9.71
CA TYR A 395 -2.01 1.68 -11.14
C TYR A 395 -3.32 0.98 -11.53
N GLN A 396 -3.76 -0.05 -10.81
CA GLN A 396 -4.96 -0.81 -11.20
C GLN A 396 -6.26 -0.02 -10.99
N TRP A 397 -6.28 0.92 -10.04
CA TRP A 397 -7.49 1.60 -9.56
C TRP A 397 -8.60 0.61 -9.14
N LYS A 398 -8.21 -0.62 -8.81
CA LYS A 398 -9.01 -1.75 -8.36
C LYS A 398 -8.12 -2.66 -7.53
N GLY A 399 -8.73 -3.40 -6.61
CA GLY A 399 -8.08 -4.43 -5.82
C GLY A 399 -9.07 -5.19 -4.96
N ASP A 400 -8.57 -6.08 -4.13
CA ASP A 400 -9.37 -6.84 -3.17
C ASP A 400 -9.96 -5.91 -2.10
N THR A 401 -11.22 -6.15 -1.72
CA THR A 401 -11.95 -5.33 -0.74
C THR A 401 -12.32 -6.12 0.53
N PRO A 402 -11.34 -6.64 1.30
CA PRO A 402 -11.62 -7.50 2.45
C PRO A 402 -12.47 -6.83 3.54
N ASP A 403 -12.44 -5.49 3.60
CA ASP A 403 -13.15 -4.68 4.59
C ASP A 403 -14.42 -4.01 4.01
N VAL A 404 -14.89 -4.47 2.84
CA VAL A 404 -16.16 -4.04 2.25
C VAL A 404 -17.02 -5.29 2.04
N PRO A 405 -17.86 -5.66 3.02
CA PRO A 405 -18.53 -6.97 3.02
C PRO A 405 -19.41 -7.23 1.80
N ASN A 406 -19.89 -6.17 1.15
CA ASN A 406 -20.76 -6.27 -0.01
C ASN A 406 -20.02 -6.31 -1.36
N LEU A 407 -18.67 -6.24 -1.38
CA LEU A 407 -17.86 -6.24 -2.60
C LEU A 407 -16.77 -7.31 -2.57
N GLY A 408 -16.33 -7.75 -3.76
CA GLY A 408 -15.17 -8.62 -3.93
C GLY A 408 -13.93 -7.87 -4.42
N VAL A 409 -13.81 -7.70 -5.74
CA VAL A 409 -12.78 -6.84 -6.36
C VAL A 409 -13.45 -5.55 -6.82
N ALA A 410 -13.00 -4.42 -6.29
CA ALA A 410 -13.52 -3.12 -6.68
C ALA A 410 -12.47 -2.03 -6.49
N GLY A 411 -12.79 -0.82 -6.92
CA GLY A 411 -11.95 0.34 -6.70
C GLY A 411 -12.53 1.58 -7.35
N LYS A 412 -11.69 2.52 -7.75
CA LYS A 412 -12.12 3.72 -8.48
C LYS A 412 -12.65 3.39 -9.88
N LEU A 413 -12.03 2.46 -10.61
CA LEU A 413 -12.61 1.94 -11.85
C LEU A 413 -13.77 1.00 -11.54
N GLY A 414 -14.79 1.00 -12.39
CA GLY A 414 -16.00 0.22 -12.21
C GLY A 414 -16.95 0.74 -11.11
N SER A 415 -16.68 1.92 -10.54
CA SER A 415 -17.50 2.50 -9.47
C SER A 415 -18.00 3.90 -9.77
N ILE A 416 -19.22 4.18 -9.35
CA ILE A 416 -19.82 5.52 -9.41
C ILE A 416 -19.62 6.28 -8.08
N ASN A 417 -19.56 7.61 -8.16
CA ASN A 417 -19.57 8.53 -7.02
C ASN A 417 -20.37 9.81 -7.34
N ASP A 418 -20.50 10.68 -6.35
CA ASP A 418 -21.19 11.97 -6.38
C ASP A 418 -20.30 13.17 -6.73
N PHE A 419 -19.12 12.94 -7.32
CA PHE A 419 -18.20 14.01 -7.76
C PHE A 419 -18.05 14.01 -9.29
N CYS A 420 -17.30 13.04 -9.81
CA CYS A 420 -17.03 12.93 -11.25
C CYS A 420 -17.83 11.78 -11.87
N THR A 421 -18.84 11.29 -11.16
CA THR A 421 -19.71 10.16 -11.54
C THR A 421 -18.90 8.89 -11.79
N TYR A 422 -18.61 8.55 -13.04
CA TYR A 422 -18.09 7.25 -13.44
C TYR A 422 -16.79 7.37 -14.26
N PRO A 423 -15.63 6.96 -13.71
CA PRO A 423 -14.34 7.14 -14.37
C PRO A 423 -14.16 6.39 -15.69
N ASP A 424 -14.78 5.22 -15.87
CA ASP A 424 -14.52 4.35 -17.02
C ASP A 424 -14.90 5.02 -18.36
N ILE A 425 -15.99 5.79 -18.39
CA ILE A 425 -16.39 6.55 -19.58
C ILE A 425 -15.78 7.96 -19.62
N ASN A 426 -15.12 8.39 -18.54
CA ASN A 426 -14.51 9.70 -18.36
C ASN A 426 -13.00 9.60 -18.12
N TRP A 427 -12.34 8.63 -18.76
CA TRP A 427 -10.96 8.25 -18.46
C TRP A 427 -9.96 9.36 -18.77
N ILE A 428 -9.74 9.69 -20.04
CA ILE A 428 -8.80 10.72 -20.50
C ILE A 428 -9.49 11.59 -21.55
N GLY A 429 -9.17 12.88 -21.58
CA GLY A 429 -9.73 13.81 -22.55
C GLY A 429 -8.84 15.04 -22.75
N GLN A 430 -9.02 15.68 -23.89
CA GLN A 430 -8.57 17.04 -24.16
C GLN A 430 -9.84 17.84 -24.46
N LEU A 431 -10.14 18.81 -23.60
CA LEU A 431 -11.39 19.57 -23.62
C LEU A 431 -11.12 20.97 -24.17
N THR A 432 -12.08 21.54 -24.89
CA THR A 432 -12.05 22.94 -25.28
C THR A 432 -12.78 23.76 -24.23
N ASN A 433 -12.08 24.70 -23.60
CA ASN A 433 -12.70 25.59 -22.61
C ASN A 433 -13.50 26.72 -23.29
N LEU A 434 -14.19 27.53 -22.49
CA LEU A 434 -15.04 28.63 -22.96
C LEU A 434 -14.27 29.74 -23.70
N ASP A 435 -12.95 29.78 -23.57
CA ASP A 435 -12.09 30.74 -24.25
C ASP A 435 -11.46 30.13 -25.53
N GLY A 436 -11.88 28.91 -25.91
CA GLY A 436 -11.37 28.18 -27.08
C GLY A 436 -10.03 27.48 -26.87
N ALA A 437 -9.47 27.52 -25.65
CA ALA A 437 -8.20 26.88 -25.33
C ALA A 437 -8.38 25.40 -24.99
N LEU A 438 -7.42 24.57 -25.43
CA LEU A 438 -7.37 23.16 -25.08
C LEU A 438 -6.83 22.99 -23.65
N VAL A 439 -7.58 22.27 -22.83
CA VAL A 439 -7.24 21.94 -21.45
C VAL A 439 -7.33 20.44 -21.22
N ASP A 440 -6.47 19.95 -20.32
CA ASP A 440 -6.46 18.54 -19.95
C ASP A 440 -7.79 18.17 -19.26
N GLY A 441 -8.35 17.00 -19.58
CA GLY A 441 -9.57 16.48 -18.97
C GLY A 441 -9.53 14.98 -18.69
N GLY A 442 -10.58 14.51 -18.02
CA GLY A 442 -10.72 13.12 -17.64
C GLY A 442 -10.09 12.76 -16.30
N CYS A 443 -10.50 11.62 -15.76
CA CYS A 443 -10.11 11.15 -14.44
C CYS A 443 -8.62 10.77 -14.36
N ALA A 444 -8.04 10.29 -15.46
CA ALA A 444 -6.69 9.77 -15.58
C ALA A 444 -5.60 10.82 -15.31
N GLN A 445 -5.95 12.11 -15.20
CA GLN A 445 -5.04 13.14 -14.73
C GLN A 445 -4.37 12.76 -13.40
N CYS A 446 -5.09 12.03 -12.55
CA CYS A 446 -4.60 11.52 -11.27
C CYS A 446 -4.16 10.04 -11.30
N HIS A 447 -4.12 9.39 -12.47
CA HIS A 447 -3.68 8.00 -12.60
C HIS A 447 -2.17 7.95 -12.81
N VAL A 448 -1.48 6.95 -12.27
CA VAL A 448 -0.01 6.85 -12.37
C VAL A 448 0.48 6.24 -13.69
N GLY A 449 -0.37 6.20 -14.72
CA GLY A 449 -0.03 5.79 -16.07
C GLY A 449 0.04 6.96 -17.06
N LEU A 450 0.47 6.65 -18.29
CA LEU A 450 0.67 7.57 -19.40
C LEU A 450 -0.55 7.69 -20.32
N GLY A 451 -1.70 7.16 -19.89
CA GLY A 451 -2.99 7.42 -20.55
C GLY A 451 -3.74 6.16 -20.96
N ASP A 452 -3.10 4.99 -20.99
CA ASP A 452 -3.83 3.74 -21.13
C ASP A 452 -4.52 3.32 -19.84
N LYS A 453 -5.71 2.75 -20.00
CA LYS A 453 -6.43 2.12 -18.88
C LYS A 453 -5.65 0.89 -18.41
N PRO A 454 -5.61 0.66 -17.09
CA PRO A 454 -4.99 -0.53 -16.55
C PRO A 454 -5.73 -1.80 -16.97
N THR A 455 -4.97 -2.86 -17.20
CA THR A 455 -5.48 -4.24 -17.32
C THR A 455 -4.86 -5.11 -16.23
N ALA A 456 -5.49 -6.25 -15.94
CA ALA A 456 -5.00 -7.16 -14.90
C ALA A 456 -3.65 -7.79 -15.26
N GLU A 457 -3.41 -8.00 -16.56
CA GLU A 457 -2.21 -8.61 -17.10
C GLU A 457 -1.09 -7.58 -17.24
N ALA A 458 0.07 -7.88 -16.62
CA ALA A 458 1.29 -7.08 -16.71
C ALA A 458 2.00 -7.27 -18.07
N THR A 459 1.32 -6.93 -19.16
CA THR A 459 1.93 -6.92 -20.50
C THR A 459 3.01 -5.83 -20.58
N GLN A 460 3.95 -5.96 -21.52
CA GLN A 460 4.98 -4.93 -21.71
C GLN A 460 4.35 -3.55 -22.00
N ALA A 461 3.25 -3.50 -22.75
CA ALA A 461 2.53 -2.26 -22.99
C ALA A 461 1.99 -1.62 -21.70
N GLN A 462 1.52 -2.41 -20.74
CA GLN A 462 1.08 -1.91 -19.43
C GLN A 462 2.26 -1.43 -18.59
N LEU A 463 3.40 -2.14 -18.61
CA LEU A 463 4.61 -1.70 -17.91
C LEU A 463 5.15 -0.39 -18.50
N ASP A 464 5.18 -0.28 -19.83
CA ASP A 464 5.59 0.93 -20.57
C ASP A 464 4.61 2.10 -20.39
N ASN A 465 3.36 1.81 -20.01
CA ASN A 465 2.37 2.83 -19.70
C ASN A 465 2.57 3.43 -18.30
N ILE A 466 3.45 2.92 -17.43
CA ILE A 466 3.66 3.50 -16.11
C ILE A 466 4.35 4.86 -16.22
N ASP A 467 3.91 5.84 -15.42
CA ASP A 467 4.58 7.13 -15.25
C ASP A 467 5.29 7.18 -13.89
N CYS A 468 6.59 6.86 -13.89
CA CYS A 468 7.38 6.86 -12.66
C CYS A 468 7.56 8.28 -12.08
N LEU A 469 7.55 9.32 -12.91
CA LEU A 469 7.96 10.66 -12.51
C LEU A 469 6.85 11.43 -11.80
N VAL A 470 5.59 11.04 -11.99
CA VAL A 470 4.45 11.66 -11.28
C VAL A 470 4.60 11.57 -9.75
N CYS A 471 5.29 10.54 -9.26
CA CYS A 471 5.58 10.34 -7.83
C CYS A 471 7.03 10.69 -7.47
N HIS A 472 7.98 10.53 -8.39
CA HIS A 472 9.40 10.63 -8.07
C HIS A 472 10.08 11.93 -8.51
N SER A 473 9.33 12.90 -9.03
CA SER A 473 9.85 14.22 -9.38
C SER A 473 8.85 15.34 -9.09
N ASP A 474 9.24 16.28 -8.21
CA ASP A 474 8.41 17.46 -7.90
C ASP A 474 8.30 18.40 -9.10
N SER A 475 9.32 18.43 -9.95
CA SER A 475 9.41 19.35 -11.07
C SER A 475 8.79 18.80 -12.35
N TYR A 476 8.66 17.48 -12.48
CA TYR A 476 8.02 16.87 -13.64
C TYR A 476 6.54 17.25 -13.71
N LYS A 477 6.09 17.59 -14.91
CA LYS A 477 4.72 17.95 -15.25
C LYS A 477 4.38 17.35 -16.60
N ARG A 478 3.12 17.01 -16.78
CA ARG A 478 2.61 16.37 -18.00
C ARG A 478 1.31 17.03 -18.44
N LYS A 479 0.95 16.81 -19.71
CA LYS A 479 -0.31 17.24 -20.32
C LYS A 479 -0.86 16.14 -21.21
N VAL A 480 -2.14 16.21 -21.52
CA VAL A 480 -2.76 15.33 -22.52
C VAL A 480 -2.44 15.86 -23.91
N ALA A 481 -1.99 14.97 -24.79
CA ALA A 481 -1.79 15.25 -26.20
C ALA A 481 -2.29 14.08 -27.05
N SER A 482 -2.68 14.38 -28.29
CA SER A 482 -2.93 13.35 -29.30
C SER A 482 -1.61 12.94 -29.94
N VAL A 483 -1.24 11.67 -29.79
CA VAL A 483 -0.06 11.07 -30.42
C VAL A 483 -0.55 9.89 -31.23
N ASN A 484 -0.32 9.92 -32.54
CA ASN A 484 -0.80 8.90 -33.49
C ASN A 484 -2.31 8.63 -33.38
N GLY A 485 -3.11 9.69 -33.18
CA GLY A 485 -4.57 9.58 -33.08
C GLY A 485 -5.09 9.08 -31.72
N LYS A 486 -4.20 8.88 -30.75
CA LYS A 486 -4.54 8.42 -29.39
C LYS A 486 -4.17 9.47 -28.35
N LEU A 487 -5.07 9.71 -27.40
CA LEU A 487 -4.78 10.59 -26.26
C LEU A 487 -3.87 9.89 -25.27
N GLN A 488 -2.81 10.57 -24.87
CA GLN A 488 -1.86 10.10 -23.85
C GLN A 488 -1.23 11.28 -23.10
N PHE A 489 -0.63 11.02 -21.95
CA PHE A 489 0.18 11.99 -21.24
C PHE A 489 1.57 12.09 -21.86
N VAL A 490 1.99 13.32 -22.13
CA VAL A 490 3.33 13.66 -22.58
C VAL A 490 3.94 14.69 -21.62
N PRO A 491 5.28 14.75 -21.50
CA PRO A 491 5.93 15.81 -20.74
C PRO A 491 5.43 17.19 -21.18
N ALA A 492 5.25 18.09 -20.23
CA ALA A 492 4.84 19.48 -20.47
C ALA A 492 5.94 20.43 -19.96
N PRO A 493 7.07 20.59 -20.68
CA PRO A 493 8.18 21.46 -20.27
C PRO A 493 7.73 22.89 -19.96
N GLU A 494 6.72 23.40 -20.65
CA GLU A 494 6.14 24.73 -20.43
C GLU A 494 5.47 24.89 -19.06
N LYS A 495 5.15 23.78 -18.37
CA LYS A 495 4.60 23.76 -17.02
C LYS A 495 5.67 23.51 -15.94
N MET A 496 6.93 23.26 -16.32
CA MET A 496 8.02 22.92 -15.40
C MET A 496 8.80 24.17 -14.97
N SER A 497 9.26 24.20 -13.73
CA SER A 497 10.15 25.27 -13.21
C SER A 497 11.62 25.08 -13.58
N VAL A 498 11.97 23.92 -14.16
CA VAL A 498 13.33 23.55 -14.57
C VAL A 498 13.28 22.91 -15.96
N PRO A 499 14.41 22.89 -16.71
CA PRO A 499 14.48 22.17 -17.97
C PRO A 499 14.07 20.70 -17.82
N LEU A 500 13.45 20.13 -18.86
CA LEU A 500 12.95 18.75 -18.85
C LEU A 500 14.02 17.76 -18.37
N ILE A 501 15.27 17.90 -18.82
CA ILE A 501 16.37 17.02 -18.43
C ILE A 501 16.61 17.02 -16.91
N ASN A 502 16.46 18.15 -16.23
CA ASN A 502 16.60 18.22 -14.77
C ASN A 502 15.41 17.55 -14.10
N ALA A 503 14.19 17.81 -14.59
CA ALA A 503 12.97 17.23 -14.03
C ALA A 503 12.92 15.70 -14.13
N ILE A 504 13.47 15.11 -15.19
CA ILE A 504 13.47 13.65 -15.41
C ILE A 504 14.70 12.95 -14.80
N THR A 505 15.71 13.68 -14.32
CA THR A 505 16.93 13.11 -13.74
C THR A 505 17.09 13.34 -12.24
N ASP A 506 16.40 14.35 -11.70
CA ASP A 506 16.28 14.62 -10.27
C ASP A 506 15.18 13.75 -9.63
N ILE A 507 15.46 12.45 -9.57
CA ILE A 507 14.55 11.42 -9.06
C ILE A 507 14.76 11.27 -7.55
N LYS A 508 13.68 11.38 -6.78
CA LYS A 508 13.72 11.31 -5.31
C LYS A 508 12.58 10.48 -4.73
N ARG A 509 12.63 10.27 -3.41
CA ARG A 509 11.48 9.72 -2.68
C ARG A 509 10.29 10.68 -2.82
N PRO A 510 9.05 10.16 -2.89
CA PRO A 510 7.86 11.02 -3.03
C PRO A 510 7.78 12.07 -1.93
N SER A 511 7.59 13.32 -2.34
CA SER A 511 7.33 14.43 -1.43
C SER A 511 5.83 14.57 -1.14
N LYS A 512 5.46 15.34 -0.12
CA LYS A 512 4.07 15.79 0.07
C LYS A 512 3.47 16.38 -1.21
N ALA A 513 4.23 17.19 -1.95
CA ALA A 513 3.75 17.84 -3.17
C ALA A 513 3.38 16.83 -4.27
N THR A 514 4.18 15.77 -4.47
CA THR A 514 3.87 14.73 -5.47
C THR A 514 2.60 13.96 -5.14
N CYS A 515 2.39 13.58 -3.88
CA CYS A 515 1.16 12.94 -3.42
C CYS A 515 -0.05 13.87 -3.61
N LEU A 516 0.08 15.13 -3.18
CA LEU A 516 -1.00 16.10 -3.19
C LEU A 516 -1.37 16.61 -4.58
N ALA A 517 -0.50 16.46 -5.58
CA ALA A 517 -0.82 16.75 -6.98
C ALA A 517 -2.11 16.04 -7.42
N CYS A 518 -2.36 14.84 -6.89
CA CYS A 518 -3.59 14.08 -7.11
C CYS A 518 -4.53 14.10 -5.90
N HIS A 519 -4.02 13.85 -4.70
CA HIS A 519 -4.86 13.62 -3.52
C HIS A 519 -5.60 14.88 -3.03
N ALA A 520 -5.00 16.07 -3.18
CA ALA A 520 -5.66 17.33 -2.83
C ALA A 520 -6.67 17.78 -3.89
N ASN A 521 -6.49 17.37 -5.16
CA ASN A 521 -7.29 17.83 -6.29
C ASN A 521 -8.41 16.85 -6.69
N ALA A 522 -8.55 15.74 -5.96
CA ALA A 522 -9.59 14.77 -6.20
C ALA A 522 -10.98 15.44 -6.18
N GLY A 523 -11.86 15.03 -7.10
CA GLY A 523 -13.20 15.65 -7.25
C GLY A 523 -13.22 16.93 -8.10
N GLY A 524 -12.15 17.19 -8.86
CA GLY A 524 -12.08 18.24 -9.87
C GLY A 524 -11.47 19.55 -9.41
N GLY A 525 -10.91 19.62 -8.20
CA GLY A 525 -10.37 20.86 -7.65
C GLY A 525 -9.79 20.68 -6.25
N ASN A 526 -8.99 21.66 -5.84
CA ASN A 526 -8.31 21.65 -4.55
C ASN A 526 -9.31 21.59 -3.39
N ASN A 527 -9.11 20.62 -2.50
CA ASN A 527 -9.96 20.30 -1.36
C ASN A 527 -11.42 19.98 -1.70
N ASN A 528 -11.77 19.64 -2.95
CA ASN A 528 -13.16 19.33 -3.30
C ASN A 528 -13.62 18.06 -2.57
N LYS A 529 -12.86 16.96 -2.71
CA LYS A 529 -13.31 15.64 -2.26
C LYS A 529 -13.12 15.43 -0.76
N ARG A 530 -11.86 15.43 -0.29
CA ARG A 530 -11.47 14.93 1.05
C ARG A 530 -11.91 15.84 2.19
N GLY A 531 -11.71 17.16 2.05
CA GLY A 531 -12.03 18.13 3.10
C GLY A 531 -10.87 18.36 4.07
N ASP A 532 -10.14 17.30 4.44
CA ASP A 532 -8.95 17.35 5.30
C ASP A 532 -7.62 17.37 4.55
N LEU A 533 -7.64 17.22 3.22
CA LEU A 533 -6.44 17.29 2.37
C LEU A 533 -6.59 18.34 1.28
N GLU A 534 -5.63 19.24 1.26
CA GLU A 534 -5.56 20.40 0.36
C GLU A 534 -4.11 20.70 0.00
N GLN A 535 -3.88 21.42 -1.10
CA GLN A 535 -2.53 21.70 -1.60
C GLN A 535 -1.61 22.39 -0.58
N ALA A 536 -2.18 23.15 0.37
CA ALA A 536 -1.41 23.77 1.44
C ALA A 536 -0.68 22.76 2.33
N HIS A 537 -1.10 21.49 2.37
CA HIS A 537 -0.37 20.43 3.06
C HIS A 537 1.00 20.14 2.45
N ALA A 538 1.27 20.57 1.21
CA ALA A 538 2.61 20.43 0.62
C ALA A 538 3.63 21.26 1.39
N ASN A 539 3.21 22.44 1.86
CA ASN A 539 4.00 23.37 2.67
C ASN A 539 3.07 23.99 3.75
N PRO A 540 2.76 23.26 4.83
CA PRO A 540 1.86 23.74 5.87
C PRO A 540 2.32 25.07 6.45
N PRO A 541 1.43 26.07 6.67
CA PRO A 541 1.84 27.37 7.17
C PRO A 541 2.07 27.40 8.69
N SER A 542 1.57 26.41 9.43
CA SER A 542 1.73 26.31 10.89
C SER A 542 1.39 24.90 11.41
N ALA A 543 1.80 24.58 12.63
CA ALA A 543 1.34 23.39 13.34
C ALA A 543 -0.18 23.36 13.62
N SER A 544 -0.83 24.52 13.75
CA SER A 544 -2.30 24.62 13.87
C SER A 544 -3.03 24.11 12.63
N PHE A 545 -2.38 24.15 11.47
CA PHE A 545 -2.91 23.56 10.26
C PHE A 545 -2.84 22.03 10.30
N ASP A 546 -1.65 21.47 10.50
CA ASP A 546 -1.44 20.04 10.76
C ASP A 546 -0.12 19.85 11.54
N VAL A 547 -0.20 19.33 12.77
CA VAL A 547 0.97 19.15 13.65
C VAL A 547 1.98 18.13 13.12
N HIS A 548 1.55 17.18 12.29
CA HIS A 548 2.42 16.11 11.80
C HIS A 548 3.19 16.56 10.56
N MET A 549 2.51 17.20 9.61
CA MET A 549 3.11 17.59 8.34
C MET A 549 3.81 18.95 8.37
N ALA A 550 3.42 19.86 9.29
CA ALA A 550 4.09 21.15 9.43
C ALA A 550 5.55 20.96 9.84
N SER A 551 6.44 21.82 9.33
CA SER A 551 7.87 21.72 9.62
C SER A 551 8.15 21.95 11.11
N THR A 552 9.29 21.45 11.59
CA THR A 552 9.76 21.67 12.96
C THR A 552 9.95 23.16 13.28
N ALA A 553 10.39 23.95 12.30
CA ALA A 553 10.49 25.41 12.41
C ALA A 553 9.13 26.10 12.64
N LEU A 554 8.03 25.44 12.24
CA LEU A 554 6.65 25.92 12.43
C LEU A 554 5.94 25.20 13.59
N GLY A 555 6.70 24.47 14.42
CA GLY A 555 6.20 23.76 15.60
C GLY A 555 5.54 22.40 15.30
N GLY A 556 5.66 21.88 14.08
CA GLY A 556 5.17 20.55 13.72
C GLY A 556 6.26 19.48 13.75
N ALA A 557 5.94 18.27 13.27
CA ALA A 557 6.85 17.12 13.25
C ALA A 557 7.65 16.98 11.92
N GLY A 558 7.25 17.70 10.87
CA GLY A 558 7.93 17.72 9.57
C GLY A 558 7.76 16.46 8.73
N LEU A 559 6.76 15.62 9.03
CA LEU A 559 6.57 14.33 8.38
C LEU A 559 6.15 14.47 6.91
N ASP A 560 6.53 13.50 6.11
CA ASP A 560 6.04 13.25 4.76
C ASP A 560 4.94 12.17 4.77
N CYS A 561 4.19 12.06 3.67
CA CYS A 561 3.08 11.12 3.57
C CYS A 561 3.52 9.67 3.87
N THR A 562 4.69 9.27 3.37
CA THR A 562 5.22 7.91 3.48
C THR A 562 5.71 7.54 4.88
N ASP A 563 5.85 8.50 5.79
CA ASP A 563 6.22 8.22 7.19
C ASP A 563 5.07 7.53 7.94
N CYS A 564 3.83 7.91 7.61
CA CYS A 564 2.62 7.24 8.10
C CYS A 564 2.13 6.16 7.13
N HIS A 565 2.07 6.49 5.84
CA HIS A 565 1.64 5.58 4.78
C HIS A 565 2.81 4.71 4.33
N GLN A 566 3.16 3.75 5.18
CA GLN A 566 4.23 2.78 4.92
C GLN A 566 4.06 2.14 3.54
N THR A 567 5.17 1.96 2.83
CA THR A 567 5.16 1.39 1.48
C THR A 567 5.93 0.08 1.46
N GLN A 568 5.40 -0.90 0.75
CA GLN A 568 6.06 -2.18 0.50
C GLN A 568 5.74 -2.62 -0.92
N ASN A 569 6.77 -2.90 -1.72
CA ASN A 569 6.61 -3.31 -3.11
C ASN A 569 5.68 -2.36 -3.91
N HIS A 570 5.88 -1.05 -3.76
CA HIS A 570 5.04 0.02 -4.32
C HIS A 570 3.54 -0.01 -3.97
N ARG A 571 3.14 -0.86 -3.01
CA ARG A 571 1.82 -0.81 -2.39
C ARG A 571 1.87 0.10 -1.18
N ILE A 572 0.82 0.89 -0.99
CA ILE A 572 0.79 1.95 0.04
C ILE A 572 -0.22 1.59 1.13
N ALA A 573 0.23 1.64 2.38
CA ALA A 573 -0.61 1.40 3.56
C ALA A 573 -1.66 2.50 3.75
N GLY A 574 -2.73 2.17 4.47
CA GLY A 574 -3.75 3.14 4.87
C GLY A 574 -4.99 3.04 4.02
N ARG A 575 -6.06 2.57 4.67
CA ARG A 575 -7.42 2.55 4.14
C ARG A 575 -8.32 3.32 5.11
N GLY A 576 -9.02 4.34 4.60
CA GLY A 576 -10.12 5.02 5.29
C GLY A 576 -11.47 4.33 5.02
N SER A 577 -12.56 4.89 5.55
CA SER A 577 -13.90 4.37 5.29
C SER A 577 -14.34 4.47 3.82
N ASP A 578 -13.69 5.33 3.06
CA ASP A 578 -14.09 5.77 1.72
C ASP A 578 -13.19 5.24 0.58
N LEU A 579 -12.28 4.31 0.92
CA LEU A 579 -11.56 3.48 -0.04
C LEU A 579 -12.16 2.06 -0.04
N ARG A 580 -12.30 1.49 -1.24
CA ARG A 580 -12.91 0.17 -1.42
C ARG A 580 -11.86 -0.91 -1.20
N GLU A 581 -10.80 -0.81 -1.97
CA GLU A 581 -9.66 -1.71 -2.00
C GLU A 581 -8.66 -1.45 -0.87
N THR A 582 -7.95 -2.51 -0.50
CA THR A 582 -6.80 -2.44 0.40
C THR A 582 -5.54 -2.72 -0.41
N ASP A 583 -4.73 -1.68 -0.66
CA ASP A 583 -3.50 -1.81 -1.46
C ASP A 583 -2.41 -2.57 -0.69
N LEU A 584 -2.11 -2.12 0.54
CA LEU A 584 -1.27 -2.80 1.51
C LEU A 584 -2.06 -2.97 2.82
N ASN A 585 -2.15 -4.21 3.31
CA ASN A 585 -2.90 -4.54 4.53
C ASN A 585 -2.11 -4.19 5.80
N VAL A 586 -1.77 -2.92 5.94
CA VAL A 586 -1.14 -2.31 7.11
C VAL A 586 -2.00 -1.12 7.52
N ALA A 587 -2.45 -1.12 8.77
CA ALA A 587 -3.30 -0.06 9.30
C ALA A 587 -2.45 1.18 9.64
N VAL A 588 -2.90 2.34 9.18
CA VAL A 588 -2.36 3.64 9.58
C VAL A 588 -3.19 4.14 10.76
N ARG A 589 -2.59 4.19 11.94
CA ARG A 589 -3.25 4.63 13.18
C ARG A 589 -2.33 5.50 14.03
N CYS A 590 -2.93 6.39 14.82
CA CYS A 590 -2.20 7.21 15.78
C CYS A 590 -1.35 6.36 16.74
N THR A 591 -1.84 5.17 17.09
CA THR A 591 -1.18 4.23 18.00
C THR A 591 0.09 3.58 17.44
N ASN A 592 0.41 3.80 16.16
CA ASN A 592 1.68 3.37 15.59
C ASN A 592 2.85 4.19 16.17
N CYS A 593 2.59 5.39 16.69
CA CYS A 593 3.58 6.29 17.30
C CYS A 593 3.20 6.74 18.73
N HIS A 594 1.91 6.79 19.06
CA HIS A 594 1.40 7.26 20.35
C HIS A 594 0.92 6.11 21.23
N ASN A 595 0.99 6.30 22.55
CA ASN A 595 0.39 5.35 23.49
C ASN A 595 -1.15 5.32 23.31
N VAL A 596 -1.77 4.15 23.51
CA VAL A 596 -3.24 3.98 23.53
C VAL A 596 -3.93 4.78 24.64
N LYS A 597 -3.19 5.19 25.68
CA LYS A 597 -3.62 6.04 26.80
C LYS A 597 -2.63 7.21 26.96
N PRO A 598 -2.67 8.20 26.06
CA PRO A 598 -1.60 9.20 25.94
C PRO A 598 -1.73 10.39 26.89
N HIS A 599 -2.80 10.53 27.66
CA HIS A 599 -3.14 11.82 28.28
C HIS A 599 -2.62 11.99 29.70
N GLY A 600 -2.19 10.91 30.37
CA GLY A 600 -1.92 10.94 31.81
C GLY A 600 -3.15 11.32 32.63
N ASN A 601 -4.35 11.22 32.04
CA ASN A 601 -5.63 11.58 32.61
C ASN A 601 -6.58 10.41 32.38
N ASN A 602 -6.98 9.75 33.47
CA ASN A 602 -7.76 8.53 33.44
C ASN A 602 -9.11 8.69 32.73
N ASP A 603 -9.73 9.86 32.77
CA ASP A 603 -11.03 10.06 32.12
C ASP A 603 -10.86 10.20 30.61
N LEU A 604 -9.89 10.98 30.13
CA LEU A 604 -9.55 11.03 28.70
C LEU A 604 -9.06 9.69 28.17
N ASP A 605 -8.24 8.97 28.94
CA ASP A 605 -7.71 7.66 28.55
C ASP A 605 -8.78 6.58 28.48
N LYS A 606 -9.90 6.70 29.22
CA LYS A 606 -11.07 5.82 29.04
C LYS A 606 -11.82 6.12 27.74
N HIS A 607 -11.83 7.37 27.28
CA HIS A 607 -12.52 7.71 26.03
C HIS A 607 -11.91 6.99 24.83
N THR A 608 -10.60 6.72 24.83
CA THR A 608 -9.92 6.07 23.71
C THR A 608 -10.42 4.64 23.43
N ALA A 609 -11.17 4.03 24.36
CA ALA A 609 -11.85 2.75 24.13
C ALA A 609 -13.00 2.85 23.13
N ARG A 610 -13.68 4.01 23.04
CA ARG A 610 -14.89 4.21 22.20
C ARG A 610 -14.85 5.43 21.28
N VAL A 611 -13.91 6.34 21.49
CA VAL A 611 -13.74 7.56 20.71
C VAL A 611 -12.37 7.49 20.06
N ASP A 612 -12.33 7.56 18.73
CA ASP A 612 -11.08 7.62 18.01
C ASP A 612 -10.41 8.99 18.18
N CYS A 613 -9.08 9.02 18.10
CA CYS A 613 -8.28 10.24 18.27
C CYS A 613 -8.73 11.37 17.33
N THR A 614 -9.18 11.02 16.12
CA THR A 614 -9.68 11.97 15.11
C THR A 614 -10.82 12.85 15.60
N VAL A 615 -11.67 12.35 16.50
CA VAL A 615 -12.82 13.09 17.04
C VAL A 615 -12.38 14.31 17.83
N CYS A 616 -11.43 14.13 18.75
CA CYS A 616 -10.98 15.20 19.62
C CYS A 616 -9.89 16.06 18.97
N HIS A 617 -9.03 15.45 18.17
CA HIS A 617 -7.82 16.09 17.64
C HIS A 617 -7.96 16.67 16.24
N ILE A 618 -9.12 16.50 15.58
CA ILE A 618 -9.44 17.20 14.33
C ILE A 618 -10.79 17.94 14.49
N PRO A 619 -10.81 19.07 15.24
CA PRO A 619 -12.04 19.79 15.55
C PRO A 619 -12.77 20.35 14.32
N THR A 620 -12.00 20.73 13.29
CA THR A 620 -12.49 21.24 12.01
C THR A 620 -11.58 20.78 10.87
N TYR A 621 -12.15 20.68 9.67
CA TYR A 621 -11.43 20.48 8.42
C TYR A 621 -11.73 21.64 7.44
N ALA A 622 -11.11 21.63 6.26
CA ALA A 622 -11.19 22.73 5.28
C ALA A 622 -10.70 24.07 5.88
N LYS A 623 -9.50 24.02 6.48
CA LYS A 623 -8.95 25.13 7.29
C LYS A 623 -8.51 26.34 6.45
N ILE A 624 -7.91 26.13 5.27
CA ILE A 624 -7.51 27.24 4.38
C ILE A 624 -8.35 27.25 3.11
N ARG A 625 -8.60 26.09 2.48
CA ARG A 625 -9.47 25.99 1.31
C ARG A 625 -10.81 25.41 1.70
N SER A 626 -11.88 26.08 1.25
CA SER A 626 -13.23 25.54 1.36
C SER A 626 -13.35 24.22 0.61
N THR A 627 -14.23 23.36 1.09
CA THR A 627 -14.49 22.04 0.52
C THR A 627 -15.91 21.96 -0.04
N ASP A 628 -16.09 21.18 -1.10
CA ASP A 628 -17.40 20.90 -1.67
C ASP A 628 -18.22 20.04 -0.70
N MET A 629 -19.35 20.55 -0.22
CA MET A 629 -20.22 19.86 0.73
C MET A 629 -21.52 19.37 0.08
N PHE A 630 -21.94 20.04 -0.98
CA PHE A 630 -23.12 19.66 -1.75
C PHE A 630 -22.95 19.95 -3.23
N ARG A 631 -23.17 18.94 -4.07
CA ARG A 631 -23.09 19.07 -5.53
C ARG A 631 -24.46 18.87 -6.20
N ASP A 632 -24.96 19.90 -6.86
CA ASP A 632 -26.22 19.83 -7.61
C ASP A 632 -25.95 19.60 -9.10
N PHE A 633 -26.16 18.38 -9.59
CA PHE A 633 -25.96 18.08 -11.02
C PHE A 633 -27.08 18.60 -11.93
N ARG A 634 -28.15 19.20 -11.38
CA ARG A 634 -29.21 19.84 -12.18
C ARG A 634 -28.77 21.18 -12.76
N ALA A 635 -27.77 21.80 -12.15
CA ALA A 635 -27.31 23.13 -12.49
C ALA A 635 -25.79 23.12 -12.70
N VAL A 636 -25.32 24.09 -13.49
CA VAL A 636 -23.89 24.28 -13.74
C VAL A 636 -23.47 25.68 -13.31
N GLU A 637 -22.19 25.80 -12.95
CA GLU A 637 -21.48 27.06 -12.78
C GLU A 637 -20.19 27.02 -13.61
N ILE A 638 -19.54 28.17 -13.76
CA ILE A 638 -18.29 28.29 -14.51
C ILE A 638 -17.12 28.25 -13.53
N ASP A 639 -16.19 27.32 -13.71
CA ASP A 639 -14.89 27.37 -13.02
C ASP A 639 -14.13 28.60 -13.54
N PRO A 640 -13.82 29.58 -12.67
CA PRO A 640 -13.22 30.84 -13.10
C PRO A 640 -11.77 30.68 -13.59
N VAL A 641 -11.09 29.58 -13.23
CA VAL A 641 -9.69 29.31 -13.58
C VAL A 641 -9.62 28.42 -14.83
N LYS A 642 -10.33 27.30 -14.84
CA LYS A 642 -10.30 26.37 -15.99
C LYS A 642 -11.13 26.87 -17.16
N ARG A 643 -12.07 27.78 -16.90
CA ARG A 643 -13.00 28.33 -17.89
C ARG A 643 -13.84 27.22 -18.52
N LEU A 644 -14.18 26.21 -17.72
CA LEU A 644 -15.09 25.11 -18.05
C LEU A 644 -16.34 25.23 -17.18
N TYR A 645 -17.45 24.64 -17.61
CA TYR A 645 -18.58 24.40 -16.73
C TYR A 645 -18.24 23.31 -15.70
N GLU A 646 -18.87 23.37 -14.54
CA GLU A 646 -18.89 22.31 -13.54
C GLU A 646 -20.27 22.23 -12.87
N PRO A 647 -20.67 21.09 -12.31
CA PRO A 647 -21.90 21.03 -11.50
C PRO A 647 -21.85 22.07 -10.39
N LYS A 648 -22.97 22.72 -10.11
CA LYS A 648 -23.03 23.76 -9.06
C LYS A 648 -22.64 23.18 -7.70
N MET A 649 -21.67 23.80 -7.03
CA MET A 649 -21.17 23.35 -5.73
C MET A 649 -21.56 24.31 -4.61
N THR A 650 -21.96 23.77 -3.47
CA THR A 650 -22.02 24.52 -2.21
C THR A 650 -20.81 24.17 -1.38
N ARG A 651 -19.95 25.17 -1.14
CA ARG A 651 -18.68 24.98 -0.45
C ARG A 651 -18.73 25.55 0.97
N GLN A 652 -17.97 24.96 1.88
CA GLN A 652 -17.85 25.42 3.26
C GLN A 652 -16.38 25.37 3.73
N SER A 653 -16.02 26.26 4.66
CA SER A 653 -14.71 26.30 5.32
C SER A 653 -14.84 26.01 6.81
N ASN A 654 -13.77 25.55 7.45
CA ASN A 654 -13.72 25.25 8.89
C ASN A 654 -14.89 24.36 9.34
N VAL A 655 -15.17 23.33 8.56
CA VAL A 655 -16.35 22.48 8.73
C VAL A 655 -16.16 21.57 9.93
N THR A 656 -17.21 21.46 10.75
CA THR A 656 -17.26 20.49 11.85
C THR A 656 -17.50 19.08 11.28
N PRO A 657 -16.69 18.07 11.65
CA PRO A 657 -16.95 16.69 11.25
C PRO A 657 -18.32 16.18 11.72
N GLN A 658 -18.89 15.28 10.94
CA GLN A 658 -19.96 14.38 11.36
C GLN A 658 -19.33 13.17 12.06
N TYR A 659 -20.01 12.63 13.07
CA TYR A 659 -19.48 11.54 13.88
C TYR A 659 -20.34 10.30 13.76
N ALA A 660 -19.71 9.16 13.53
CA ALA A 660 -20.38 7.87 13.39
C ALA A 660 -19.49 6.75 13.94
N PHE A 661 -20.11 5.64 14.33
CA PHE A 661 -19.36 4.44 14.65
C PHE A 661 -18.72 3.85 13.39
N PHE A 662 -17.48 3.40 13.54
CA PHE A 662 -16.72 2.69 12.52
C PHE A 662 -15.96 1.52 13.14
N ASN A 663 -16.20 0.34 12.60
CA ASN A 663 -15.59 -0.92 13.02
C ASN A 663 -14.43 -1.37 12.11
N GLY A 664 -14.02 -0.52 11.16
CA GLY A 664 -13.02 -0.84 10.14
C GLY A 664 -13.62 -1.23 8.78
N THR A 665 -14.90 -1.61 8.75
CA THR A 665 -15.59 -2.00 7.51
C THR A 665 -16.51 -0.91 6.98
N SER A 666 -16.71 -0.90 5.66
CA SER A 666 -17.55 0.09 4.99
C SER A 666 -18.54 -0.57 4.06
N TYR A 667 -19.65 0.13 3.80
CA TYR A 667 -20.55 -0.18 2.70
C TYR A 667 -20.27 0.75 1.52
N PHE A 668 -20.45 0.22 0.30
CA PHE A 668 -20.42 0.99 -0.94
C PHE A 668 -21.52 0.54 -1.90
N ALA A 669 -22.20 1.49 -2.55
CA ALA A 669 -23.11 1.18 -3.64
C ALA A 669 -22.35 0.62 -4.86
N GLU A 670 -22.93 -0.41 -5.48
CA GLU A 670 -22.42 -1.02 -6.71
C GLU A 670 -22.96 -0.31 -7.95
N PHE A 671 -22.06 -0.03 -8.91
CA PHE A 671 -22.47 0.53 -10.18
C PHE A 671 -23.31 -0.48 -10.98
N GLY A 672 -24.40 -0.01 -11.61
CA GLY A 672 -25.30 -0.87 -12.37
C GLY A 672 -26.16 -1.81 -11.51
N LYS A 673 -26.31 -1.51 -10.21
CA LYS A 673 -27.24 -2.21 -9.31
C LYS A 673 -28.30 -1.23 -8.77
N PRO A 674 -29.49 -1.72 -8.42
CA PRO A 674 -30.50 -0.92 -7.74
C PRO A 674 -29.94 -0.28 -6.47
N VAL A 675 -30.25 1.00 -6.26
CA VAL A 675 -29.77 1.79 -5.13
C VAL A 675 -30.48 1.42 -3.83
N THR A 676 -29.75 1.51 -2.72
CA THR A 676 -30.33 1.49 -1.37
C THR A 676 -30.50 2.92 -0.87
N LYS A 677 -31.68 3.23 -0.34
CA LYS A 677 -32.03 4.54 0.22
C LYS A 677 -32.06 4.47 1.75
N ASN A 678 -31.62 5.54 2.41
CA ASN A 678 -31.78 5.70 3.86
C ASN A 678 -33.22 6.10 4.21
N ALA A 679 -33.53 6.23 5.50
CA ALA A 679 -34.86 6.62 5.99
C ALA A 679 -35.32 8.00 5.49
N ALA A 680 -34.39 8.89 5.13
CA ALA A 680 -34.69 10.19 4.54
C ALA A 680 -34.85 10.15 3.01
N GLY A 681 -34.79 8.96 2.40
CA GLY A 681 -34.94 8.77 0.95
C GLY A 681 -33.67 9.05 0.13
N SER A 682 -32.54 9.35 0.76
CA SER A 682 -31.25 9.59 0.10
C SER A 682 -30.53 8.28 -0.22
N VAL A 683 -29.93 8.17 -1.40
CA VAL A 683 -29.11 7.03 -1.79
C VAL A 683 -27.80 7.04 -1.02
N VAL A 684 -27.50 5.95 -0.32
CA VAL A 684 -26.22 5.79 0.40
C VAL A 684 -25.18 5.26 -0.56
N LEU A 685 -24.24 6.12 -0.99
CA LEU A 685 -23.15 5.73 -1.89
C LEU A 685 -22.00 5.05 -1.14
N SER A 686 -21.71 5.53 0.06
CA SER A 686 -20.70 4.97 0.95
C SER A 686 -20.95 5.38 2.39
N SER A 687 -20.83 4.43 3.32
CA SER A 687 -20.97 4.69 4.75
C SER A 687 -19.97 3.85 5.57
N PRO A 688 -19.44 4.39 6.68
CA PRO A 688 -18.80 3.55 7.69
C PRO A 688 -19.83 2.57 8.26
N LEU A 689 -19.40 1.35 8.56
CA LEU A 689 -20.20 0.39 9.29
C LEU A 689 -19.71 0.32 10.73
N GLY A 690 -20.65 0.11 11.65
CA GLY A 690 -20.39 0.02 13.06
C GLY A 690 -21.57 0.57 13.87
N LYS A 691 -21.72 0.05 15.07
CA LYS A 691 -22.70 0.53 16.05
C LYS A 691 -22.11 0.44 17.46
N ILE A 692 -22.76 1.11 18.41
CA ILE A 692 -22.35 1.11 19.82
C ILE A 692 -22.23 -0.30 20.44
N THR A 693 -22.99 -1.27 19.94
CA THR A 693 -22.97 -2.66 20.40
C THR A 693 -21.84 -3.49 19.80
N ASP A 694 -21.16 -3.01 18.77
CA ASP A 694 -20.07 -3.75 18.14
C ASP A 694 -18.80 -3.67 19.01
N ALA A 695 -18.20 -4.83 19.24
CA ALA A 695 -16.89 -4.90 19.89
C ALA A 695 -15.83 -4.23 19.01
N GLY A 696 -15.00 -3.37 19.61
CA GLY A 696 -13.93 -2.67 18.89
C GLY A 696 -14.36 -1.49 18.01
N ALA A 697 -15.66 -1.29 17.76
CA ALA A 697 -16.14 -0.10 17.07
C ALA A 697 -15.92 1.15 17.94
N LYS A 698 -15.42 2.21 17.29
CA LYS A 698 -15.24 3.54 17.89
C LYS A 698 -15.96 4.59 17.06
N ILE A 699 -16.22 5.73 17.66
CA ILE A 699 -16.71 6.93 16.98
C ILE A 699 -15.52 7.58 16.26
N PHE A 700 -15.67 7.86 14.97
CA PHE A 700 -14.69 8.54 14.13
C PHE A 700 -15.25 9.84 13.55
N ALA A 701 -14.36 10.72 13.13
CA ALA A 701 -14.69 11.96 12.41
C ALA A 701 -14.84 11.70 10.90
N PHE A 702 -15.91 12.23 10.30
CA PHE A 702 -16.23 12.10 8.88
C PHE A 702 -16.65 13.42 8.25
N LYS A 703 -16.29 13.62 6.99
CA LYS A 703 -17.02 14.50 6.08
C LYS A 703 -18.22 13.75 5.53
N LYS A 704 -19.42 14.28 5.74
CA LYS A 704 -20.62 13.87 5.03
C LYS A 704 -20.83 14.78 3.82
N HIS A 705 -20.71 14.23 2.62
CA HIS A 705 -20.99 14.93 1.38
C HIS A 705 -22.36 14.51 0.85
N GLN A 706 -23.07 15.45 0.24
CA GLN A 706 -24.38 15.21 -0.36
C GLN A 706 -24.38 15.66 -1.83
N ALA A 707 -25.27 15.08 -2.65
CA ALA A 707 -25.46 15.56 -4.01
C ALA A 707 -26.89 15.28 -4.50
N LEU A 708 -27.24 15.85 -5.65
CA LEU A 708 -28.39 15.44 -6.44
C LEU A 708 -27.87 14.82 -7.74
N GLN A 709 -28.12 13.53 -7.95
CA GLN A 709 -27.64 12.78 -9.12
C GLN A 709 -28.79 12.21 -9.94
N ALA A 710 -28.54 11.96 -11.23
CA ALA A 710 -29.51 11.31 -12.10
C ALA A 710 -29.67 9.82 -11.74
N LEU A 711 -30.92 9.36 -11.72
CA LEU A 711 -31.34 8.00 -11.41
C LEU A 711 -32.32 7.53 -12.49
N ASP A 712 -32.16 6.29 -12.92
CA ASP A 712 -33.15 5.57 -13.71
C ASP A 712 -34.35 5.21 -12.82
N PRO A 713 -35.56 5.74 -13.07
CA PRO A 713 -36.73 5.47 -12.23
C PRO A 713 -37.23 4.02 -12.33
N VAL A 714 -36.92 3.30 -13.40
CA VAL A 714 -37.37 1.93 -13.64
C VAL A 714 -36.40 0.95 -12.96
N GLN A 715 -35.12 1.05 -13.29
CA GLN A 715 -34.10 0.13 -12.78
C GLN A 715 -33.59 0.52 -11.39
N GLN A 716 -33.92 1.73 -10.91
CA GLN A 716 -33.40 2.31 -9.67
C GLN A 716 -31.86 2.35 -9.63
N MET A 717 -31.20 2.58 -10.76
CA MET A 717 -29.73 2.66 -10.85
C MET A 717 -29.27 4.11 -11.04
N LEU A 718 -28.14 4.50 -10.42
CA LEU A 718 -27.54 5.80 -10.68
C LEU A 718 -26.98 5.86 -12.10
N ILE A 719 -27.28 6.94 -12.81
CA ILE A 719 -26.88 7.14 -14.20
C ILE A 719 -25.55 7.87 -14.23
N PRO A 720 -24.53 7.34 -14.93
CA PRO A 720 -23.25 8.03 -15.09
C PRO A 720 -23.39 9.21 -16.05
N PHE A 721 -22.60 10.27 -15.86
CA PHE A 721 -22.59 11.43 -16.74
C PHE A 721 -21.34 11.38 -17.62
N LYS A 722 -21.45 11.77 -18.89
CA LYS A 722 -20.28 12.08 -19.72
C LYS A 722 -19.77 13.49 -19.35
N MET A 723 -18.89 13.55 -18.36
CA MET A 723 -18.43 14.81 -17.75
C MET A 723 -17.77 15.76 -18.74
N GLY A 724 -17.03 15.24 -19.74
CA GLY A 724 -16.42 16.10 -20.77
C GLY A 724 -17.44 16.87 -21.61
N VAL A 725 -18.66 16.33 -21.78
CA VAL A 725 -19.76 17.05 -22.45
C VAL A 725 -20.29 18.15 -21.55
N LEU A 726 -20.54 17.82 -20.27
CA LEU A 726 -21.00 18.79 -19.28
C LEU A 726 -20.02 19.96 -19.17
N PHE A 727 -18.72 19.67 -19.04
CA PHE A 727 -17.69 20.68 -18.82
C PHE A 727 -17.52 21.65 -19.99
N GLN A 728 -17.73 21.19 -21.23
CA GLN A 728 -17.56 22.04 -22.42
C GLN A 728 -18.84 22.80 -22.78
N SER A 729 -20.01 22.17 -22.60
CA SER A 729 -21.29 22.70 -23.11
C SER A 729 -22.22 23.26 -22.04
N GLY A 730 -22.03 22.88 -20.78
CA GLY A 730 -22.98 23.16 -19.71
C GLY A 730 -24.30 22.37 -19.82
N ASN A 731 -24.44 21.50 -20.84
CA ASN A 731 -25.67 20.76 -21.09
C ASN A 731 -25.75 19.49 -20.24
N VAL A 732 -26.58 19.56 -19.19
CA VAL A 732 -26.80 18.48 -18.22
C VAL A 732 -27.49 17.27 -18.86
N ASP A 733 -28.57 17.46 -19.60
CA ASP A 733 -29.33 16.36 -20.23
C ASP A 733 -28.45 15.61 -21.22
N GLN A 734 -27.74 16.33 -22.10
CA GLN A 734 -26.83 15.71 -23.06
C GLN A 734 -25.73 14.90 -22.36
N ALA A 735 -25.19 15.38 -21.25
CA ALA A 735 -24.20 14.64 -20.47
C ALA A 735 -24.78 13.35 -19.86
N ILE A 736 -26.03 13.35 -19.41
CA ILE A 736 -26.72 12.17 -18.88
C ILE A 736 -26.99 11.16 -20.00
N GLN A 737 -27.59 11.60 -21.11
CA GLN A 737 -27.92 10.73 -22.24
C GLN A 737 -26.66 10.05 -22.81
N GLN A 738 -25.60 10.83 -23.05
CA GLN A 738 -24.34 10.27 -23.55
C GLN A 738 -23.63 9.41 -22.51
N GLY A 739 -23.79 9.72 -21.22
CA GLY A 739 -23.25 8.91 -20.14
C GLY A 739 -23.90 7.52 -20.07
N ALA A 740 -25.23 7.48 -20.11
CA ALA A 740 -26.01 6.25 -20.18
C ALA A 740 -25.67 5.44 -21.44
N ALA A 741 -25.65 6.09 -22.61
CA ALA A 741 -25.30 5.43 -23.87
C ALA A 741 -23.87 4.84 -23.85
N ALA A 742 -22.91 5.53 -23.23
CA ALA A 742 -21.53 5.06 -23.13
C ALA A 742 -21.35 3.81 -22.25
N VAL A 743 -22.33 3.47 -21.42
CA VAL A 743 -22.39 2.21 -20.67
C VAL A 743 -23.42 1.21 -21.24
N GLY A 744 -23.95 1.49 -22.44
CA GLY A 744 -24.90 0.62 -23.13
C GLY A 744 -26.33 0.68 -22.59
N TRP A 745 -26.70 1.73 -21.86
CA TRP A 745 -28.04 1.89 -21.30
C TRP A 745 -28.91 2.78 -22.18
N THR A 746 -30.21 2.49 -22.21
CA THR A 746 -31.22 3.29 -22.88
C THR A 746 -32.24 3.79 -21.87
N LEU A 747 -32.39 5.12 -21.76
CA LEU A 747 -33.28 5.77 -20.80
C LEU A 747 -34.70 5.91 -21.37
N SER A 748 -35.38 4.79 -21.59
CA SER A 748 -36.71 4.74 -22.25
C SER A 748 -37.81 5.53 -21.54
N GLN A 749 -37.69 5.73 -20.22
CA GLN A 749 -38.61 6.53 -19.39
C GLN A 749 -37.93 7.80 -18.85
N GLY A 750 -36.84 8.25 -19.49
CA GLY A 750 -36.05 9.38 -19.02
C GLY A 750 -35.31 9.08 -17.71
N TYR A 751 -35.10 10.13 -16.90
CA TYR A 751 -34.42 10.05 -15.61
C TYR A 751 -35.06 11.00 -14.61
N GLN A 752 -34.79 10.76 -13.32
CA GLN A 752 -35.11 11.70 -12.24
C GLN A 752 -33.85 12.05 -11.47
N PHE A 753 -33.87 13.16 -10.73
CA PHE A 753 -32.79 13.47 -9.78
C PHE A 753 -33.13 12.95 -8.40
N ILE A 754 -32.16 12.33 -7.74
CA ILE A 754 -32.30 11.80 -6.39
C ILE A 754 -31.18 12.32 -5.47
N PRO A 755 -31.48 12.63 -4.20
CA PRO A 755 -30.44 12.90 -3.22
C PRO A 755 -29.54 11.68 -3.02
N THR A 756 -28.25 11.93 -2.92
CA THR A 756 -27.23 10.94 -2.59
C THR A 756 -26.38 11.46 -1.43
N GLU A 757 -25.83 10.55 -0.64
CA GLU A 757 -24.90 10.89 0.43
C GLU A 757 -23.73 9.91 0.52
N ARG A 758 -22.59 10.43 0.99
CA ARG A 758 -21.45 9.59 1.36
C ARG A 758 -20.65 10.15 2.52
N TYR A 759 -20.03 9.23 3.25
CA TYR A 759 -19.14 9.53 4.36
C TYR A 759 -17.69 9.29 3.94
N MET A 760 -16.81 10.21 4.31
CA MET A 760 -15.36 10.12 4.13
C MET A 760 -14.66 10.38 5.43
N GLY A 761 -13.73 9.50 5.82
CA GLY A 761 -13.02 9.69 7.08
C GLY A 761 -12.13 10.94 7.03
N ILE A 762 -12.04 11.61 8.17
CA ILE A 762 -11.17 12.76 8.39
C ILE A 762 -9.98 12.28 9.23
N PHE A 763 -8.78 12.29 8.64
CA PHE A 763 -7.58 11.72 9.25
C PHE A 763 -6.38 12.67 9.27
N HIS A 764 -6.47 13.79 8.55
CA HIS A 764 -5.44 14.84 8.48
C HIS A 764 -5.96 16.16 9.06
N GLY A 765 -5.08 17.15 9.16
CA GLY A 765 -5.39 18.43 9.79
C GLY A 765 -5.41 18.32 11.31
N VAL A 766 -4.61 17.43 11.89
CA VAL A 766 -4.54 17.24 13.35
C VAL A 766 -4.08 18.54 14.01
N ALA A 767 -4.90 19.05 14.93
CA ALA A 767 -4.65 20.30 15.62
C ALA A 767 -3.70 20.10 16.83
N PRO A 768 -2.99 21.16 17.26
CA PRO A 768 -2.24 21.17 18.51
C PRO A 768 -3.08 20.73 19.69
N LYS A 769 -2.45 20.11 20.70
CA LYS A 769 -3.15 19.62 21.90
C LYS A 769 -4.00 20.68 22.61
N ALA A 770 -3.61 21.95 22.53
CA ALA A 770 -4.33 23.08 23.13
C ALA A 770 -5.63 23.42 22.39
N GLU A 771 -5.78 22.99 21.14
CA GLU A 771 -6.94 23.22 20.28
C GLU A 771 -7.85 21.98 20.19
N ALA A 772 -7.47 20.87 20.85
CA ALA A 772 -8.29 19.67 20.91
C ALA A 772 -9.64 19.94 21.62
N LEU A 773 -10.67 19.17 21.25
CA LEU A 773 -11.97 19.29 21.89
C LEU A 773 -11.89 19.04 23.40
N THR A 774 -12.57 19.89 24.17
CA THR A 774 -12.72 19.75 25.62
C THR A 774 -14.03 19.05 25.97
N CYS A 775 -14.20 18.66 27.24
CA CYS A 775 -15.38 17.93 27.72
C CYS A 775 -16.70 18.61 27.32
N ASN A 776 -16.78 19.94 27.46
CA ASN A 776 -18.00 20.71 27.19
C ASN A 776 -18.34 20.84 25.70
N ALA A 777 -17.42 20.46 24.80
CA ALA A 777 -17.73 20.42 23.38
C ALA A 777 -18.74 19.30 23.08
N CYS A 778 -18.67 18.19 23.82
CA CYS A 778 -19.58 17.04 23.68
C CYS A 778 -20.61 16.97 24.80
N HIS A 779 -20.25 17.30 26.03
CA HIS A 779 -21.08 17.16 27.22
C HIS A 779 -21.65 18.49 27.71
N SER A 780 -22.56 18.45 28.68
CA SER A 780 -23.07 19.64 29.40
C SER A 780 -23.67 20.71 28.47
N GLY A 781 -24.41 20.30 27.44
CA GLY A 781 -24.98 21.18 26.43
C GLY A 781 -24.13 21.33 25.16
N GLY A 782 -22.97 20.66 25.08
CA GLY A 782 -22.18 20.54 23.87
C GLY A 782 -22.95 19.85 22.73
N THR A 783 -22.66 20.26 21.50
CA THR A 783 -23.38 19.82 20.30
C THR A 783 -22.51 18.97 19.36
N ARG A 784 -21.28 18.62 19.79
CA ARG A 784 -20.36 17.85 18.93
C ARG A 784 -20.87 16.44 18.65
N LEU A 785 -21.48 15.75 19.61
CA LEU A 785 -21.99 14.39 19.41
C LEU A 785 -23.52 14.35 19.51
N ASP A 786 -24.15 13.78 18.48
CA ASP A 786 -25.54 13.35 18.53
C ASP A 786 -25.62 12.00 19.24
N PHE A 787 -25.76 12.03 20.57
CA PHE A 787 -25.79 10.81 21.39
C PHE A 787 -26.97 9.89 21.03
N ASP A 788 -28.13 10.45 20.69
CA ASP A 788 -29.30 9.66 20.33
C ASP A 788 -29.08 8.96 18.99
N GLY A 789 -28.61 9.70 17.97
CA GLY A 789 -28.24 9.13 16.67
C GLY A 789 -27.10 8.10 16.74
N LEU A 790 -26.22 8.21 17.74
CA LEU A 790 -25.15 7.24 18.03
C LEU A 790 -25.62 6.03 18.84
N GLY A 791 -26.88 5.98 19.26
CA GLY A 791 -27.47 4.86 20.00
C GLY A 791 -27.21 4.87 21.51
N TYR A 792 -26.84 6.02 22.09
CA TYR A 792 -26.69 6.19 23.54
C TYR A 792 -28.01 6.43 24.27
N ALA A 793 -29.10 6.68 23.56
CA ALA A 793 -30.42 6.87 24.14
C ALA A 793 -30.79 5.70 25.08
N PRO A 794 -31.41 5.97 26.25
CA PRO A 794 -31.96 4.92 27.09
C PRO A 794 -33.12 4.20 26.39
N ASN A 795 -33.32 2.93 26.73
CA ASN A 795 -34.47 2.16 26.27
C ASN A 795 -35.76 2.81 26.78
N ALA A 796 -36.81 2.84 25.95
CA ALA A 796 -38.11 3.35 26.39
C ALA A 796 -38.74 2.48 27.48
N GLN A 797 -38.50 1.16 27.42
CA GLN A 797 -39.12 0.17 28.31
C GLN A 797 -38.13 -0.91 28.74
N ARG A 798 -38.39 -1.50 29.91
CA ARG A 798 -37.75 -2.72 30.43
C ARG A 798 -38.84 -3.65 30.95
N ALA A 799 -38.84 -4.90 30.45
CA ALA A 799 -39.84 -5.91 30.78
C ALA A 799 -41.31 -5.43 30.62
N GLY A 800 -41.60 -4.72 29.53
CA GLY A 800 -42.95 -4.23 29.20
C GLY A 800 -43.44 -3.04 30.04
N LYS A 801 -42.60 -2.47 30.90
CA LYS A 801 -42.90 -1.26 31.69
C LYS A 801 -41.99 -0.10 31.29
N PRO A 802 -42.40 1.17 31.47
CA PRO A 802 -41.50 2.31 31.31
C PRO A 802 -40.20 2.11 32.09
N LEU A 803 -39.05 2.43 31.50
CA LEU A 803 -37.73 2.04 31.99
C LEU A 803 -37.54 2.29 33.51
N CYS A 804 -37.71 3.52 33.97
CA CYS A 804 -37.51 3.86 35.39
C CYS A 804 -38.56 3.20 36.30
N ALA A 805 -39.82 3.19 35.86
CA ALA A 805 -40.94 2.59 36.59
C ALA A 805 -40.83 1.06 36.73
N SER A 806 -39.96 0.41 35.95
CA SER A 806 -39.68 -1.02 36.09
C SER A 806 -38.94 -1.37 37.38
N CYS A 807 -38.25 -0.40 38.02
CA CYS A 807 -37.37 -0.63 39.17
C CYS A 807 -37.77 0.14 40.42
N HIS A 808 -38.28 1.37 40.28
CA HIS A 808 -38.62 2.24 41.39
C HIS A 808 -39.80 3.17 41.03
N SER A 809 -40.41 3.77 42.04
CA SER A 809 -41.43 4.82 41.87
C SER A 809 -40.86 6.07 41.20
N ASP A 810 -41.72 6.95 40.67
CA ASP A 810 -41.26 8.17 40.00
C ASP A 810 -40.35 9.04 40.89
N LYS A 811 -39.26 9.51 40.30
CA LYS A 811 -38.21 10.35 40.89
C LYS A 811 -37.86 11.53 39.97
N SER A 812 -38.72 11.83 38.99
CA SER A 812 -38.51 12.86 37.97
C SER A 812 -38.25 14.27 38.54
N GLY A 813 -38.64 14.54 39.79
CA GLY A 813 -38.37 15.79 40.51
C GLY A 813 -37.11 15.80 41.40
N GLU A 814 -36.35 14.69 41.50
CA GLU A 814 -35.22 14.59 42.43
C GLU A 814 -33.99 15.39 41.96
N TRP A 815 -33.80 15.54 40.65
CA TRP A 815 -32.65 16.22 40.04
C TRP A 815 -33.08 17.15 38.91
N SER A 816 -32.36 18.27 38.76
CA SER A 816 -32.56 19.18 37.61
C SER A 816 -32.19 18.48 36.30
N SER A 817 -32.78 18.93 35.19
CA SER A 817 -32.41 18.47 33.84
C SER A 817 -30.91 18.58 33.56
N SER A 818 -30.25 19.62 34.07
CA SER A 818 -28.81 19.86 33.91
C SER A 818 -27.90 18.88 34.67
N THR A 819 -28.41 18.22 35.72
CA THR A 819 -27.64 17.26 36.53
C THR A 819 -28.15 15.83 36.43
N LEU A 820 -29.28 15.63 35.75
CA LEU A 820 -29.97 14.36 35.63
C LEU A 820 -29.03 13.26 35.15
N PHE A 821 -28.30 13.47 34.05
CA PHE A 821 -27.38 12.47 33.51
C PHE A 821 -26.33 12.03 34.53
N THR A 822 -25.59 12.98 35.11
CA THR A 822 -24.46 12.68 36.01
C THR A 822 -24.95 12.05 37.32
N LYS A 823 -26.07 12.52 37.87
CA LYS A 823 -26.65 11.97 39.10
C LYS A 823 -27.26 10.59 38.88
N VAL A 824 -28.01 10.39 37.79
CA VAL A 824 -28.54 9.07 37.40
C VAL A 824 -27.40 8.07 37.21
N HIS A 825 -26.34 8.44 36.48
CA HIS A 825 -25.21 7.53 36.23
C HIS A 825 -24.39 7.26 37.50
N ALA A 826 -24.14 8.27 38.33
CA ALA A 826 -23.49 8.06 39.63
C ALA A 826 -24.29 7.08 40.48
N LYS A 827 -25.62 7.25 40.56
CA LYS A 827 -26.46 6.37 41.36
C LYS A 827 -26.50 4.94 40.82
N HIS A 828 -26.76 4.75 39.54
CA HIS A 828 -27.01 3.43 38.98
C HIS A 828 -25.71 2.69 38.65
N VAL A 829 -24.75 3.37 38.02
CA VAL A 829 -23.50 2.74 37.56
C VAL A 829 -22.46 2.73 38.69
N THR A 830 -22.29 3.83 39.42
CA THR A 830 -21.25 3.92 40.46
C THR A 830 -21.68 3.32 41.79
N ASP A 831 -22.85 3.70 42.33
CA ASP A 831 -23.29 3.22 43.65
C ASP A 831 -23.89 1.81 43.55
N LYS A 832 -24.84 1.62 42.63
CA LYS A 832 -25.61 0.37 42.50
C LYS A 832 -24.95 -0.68 41.60
N LYS A 833 -23.86 -0.33 40.90
CA LYS A 833 -23.11 -1.23 39.99
C LYS A 833 -23.98 -1.89 38.91
N ILE A 834 -25.03 -1.20 38.47
CA ILE A 834 -25.93 -1.66 37.40
C ILE A 834 -25.20 -1.56 36.05
N ASN A 835 -25.30 -2.62 35.24
CA ASN A 835 -24.74 -2.63 33.89
C ASN A 835 -25.53 -1.69 32.96
N CYS A 836 -24.84 -1.04 32.02
CA CYS A 836 -25.49 -0.16 31.03
C CYS A 836 -26.62 -0.86 30.25
N SER A 837 -26.51 -2.17 30.01
CA SER A 837 -27.51 -2.96 29.26
C SER A 837 -28.87 -3.05 29.96
N GLU A 838 -28.95 -2.74 31.26
CA GLU A 838 -30.22 -2.66 31.96
C GLU A 838 -31.01 -1.40 31.62
N CYS A 839 -30.34 -0.34 31.16
CA CYS A 839 -30.95 0.94 30.83
C CYS A 839 -30.86 1.29 29.33
N HIS A 840 -29.90 0.71 28.62
CA HIS A 840 -29.59 1.02 27.23
C HIS A 840 -29.53 -0.24 26.38
N GLY A 841 -29.52 -0.07 25.06
CA GLY A 841 -29.31 -1.16 24.11
C GLY A 841 -27.87 -1.71 24.07
N PHE A 842 -26.98 -1.27 24.97
CA PHE A 842 -25.55 -1.61 24.95
C PHE A 842 -24.97 -1.82 26.35
N SER A 843 -23.88 -2.58 26.43
CA SER A 843 -23.09 -2.75 27.65
C SER A 843 -21.93 -1.76 27.71
N LYS A 844 -21.45 -1.48 28.93
CA LYS A 844 -20.26 -0.64 29.14
C LYS A 844 -19.09 -1.14 28.27
N ALA A 845 -18.34 -0.21 27.69
CA ALA A 845 -17.09 -0.53 26.99
C ALA A 845 -16.15 -1.33 27.91
N GLN A 846 -15.62 -2.44 27.40
CA GLN A 846 -14.63 -3.27 28.11
C GLN A 846 -13.28 -2.58 28.16
#